data_AF-A0A354GT40-F1
#
_entry.id   AF-A0A354GT40-F1
#
_cell.length_a   1.000
_cell.length_b   1.000
_cell.length_c   1.000
_cell.angle_alpha   90.00
_cell.angle_beta   90.00
_cell.angle_gamma   90.00
#
_symmetry.space_group_name_H-M   'P 1'
#
loop_
_entity.id
_entity.type
_entity.pdbx_description
1 polymer ?
#
loop_
_entity_poly.entity_id
_entity_poly.type
_entity_poly.pdbx_seq_one_letter_code
_entity_poly.pdbx_strand_id
1 'polypeptide(L)'
;MKWISKWFSRLSHSRRSAQSRKPVARTPRRLFLEPLEDRCLLSGYAAPYGLSPTQVRHAYGIDAISFNGVTGDGSGQTIAIVAPYDNPNIVSDLHNFDAYFNLPDPPSFRKVDQNGGANLPGVDPHGPGQSNWEAEEALNVEWAHALAPKASIILVEASSANALDMIGGGVNWARQQPGVSVVSVGYATPGEFQGETAYDSVFTTPTGHSGVTFVAPTGNAGSPGGYASLSPNVLGVGGTSLTLSGGNYGSETVWNNVYGKSGGGLSTQESRPSYQNGVADVVGNQRGAPDVAFVGDPTTGVDVYDTYNGSSSTPWTERGGTNLGAPAWAALIAVADQGRARIGLGSLDGPTQTLPMLYSLPSSDFHDVTVGNNGAYAAGPGYDLATGLGTPIANLLVPDLIVPPTDDAQFVRDVYIEATQGLTAAEGFNAALSKVDAARASVLANYANSYVLSLGRAQLVQDLYSSISGGSVLGVGNLIGRALTPGEANYWATQLQNGMSYEQMIVQLTSSTTYFAETGAGHVINGRDAAFVNQIYNDLFHRNPTTYELNTLFVPQLNAAENLAHQQDVDNLLGGQAYQTAVVQGLYTTYMGRAAGVGEIASGLTLLQQGGTPEQLIGAIVGSTEYFNREAPAVVGGGATAGDATLIQAMYKQLFPGYTASPWEVNYWVNQLNNGTISGQQIANILDTTGLYRFGTTGTPTVPASYNGSVDRAYEQYLGRHAGQNEISYWASVYNANPNYPTQNFVEALLGSAEFYTRNNPQAPLQAMDARFADNLYTAALGAPNATAERTIDLPFLTSAEINARAAVGQAIVGSQEYHNEVTTTVYQHFLNRLPSTAELSEWGSVVGQGAAQVGGANGDDQLLAAVFSSNEYFMDQKDAATHLSTNDSWLRSLYPKLRVAFNATAESTQLANVLTAYAPARQAVVNAVLSSPEYLTQIVTHLYSRYMGGYPQSSDIAFGLNFLQQGGTPEQLIAVILGSSDFFNREAPLIVGGGATADNDTLIRAMYQRLFFGYTITQGEVNYWVNQLDAGTITAQQIANILDTTGLYRFGTTGTPIVPLFDSRVDDTYVEYMGRYAGQSEINYWVSVYSANPNYPDVDLIKAIMNSEEYFQGRPPTTELIPPPV
;
A
#
# COMPACT_ATOMS: atom_id res chain seq x y z
N MET A 1 51.57 49.85 -31.10
CA MET A 1 52.71 49.55 -30.21
C MET A 1 52.82 48.02 -30.12
N LYS A 2 53.98 47.34 -30.14
CA LYS A 2 55.18 47.40 -29.25
C LYS A 2 54.85 46.97 -27.80
N TRP A 3 55.57 46.05 -27.14
CA TRP A 3 56.66 45.13 -27.59
C TRP A 3 56.87 43.95 -26.59
N ILE A 4 57.98 43.21 -26.71
CA ILE A 4 58.23 41.87 -26.14
C ILE A 4 59.20 41.83 -24.92
N SER A 5 59.03 40.85 -24.02
CA SER A 5 60.02 40.11 -23.17
C SER A 5 60.39 40.47 -21.72
N LYS A 6 60.88 39.40 -21.03
CA LYS A 6 61.86 39.30 -19.90
C LYS A 6 61.36 39.35 -18.43
N TRP A 7 62.04 38.73 -17.44
CA TRP A 7 62.89 37.50 -17.34
C TRP A 7 63.35 37.30 -15.87
N PHE A 8 63.85 36.10 -15.50
CA PHE A 8 64.52 35.73 -14.22
C PHE A 8 63.73 35.97 -12.90
N SER A 9 63.58 35.06 -11.93
CA SER A 9 64.41 34.00 -11.32
C SER A 9 65.42 34.43 -10.25
N ARG A 10 65.37 33.71 -9.11
CA ARG A 10 66.49 33.28 -8.23
C ARG A 10 67.13 34.25 -7.21
N LEU A 11 67.33 33.67 -5.99
CA LEU A 11 68.44 33.89 -5.03
C LEU A 11 68.42 35.22 -4.23
N SER A 12 68.93 35.30 -2.98
CA SER A 12 69.49 34.28 -2.07
C SER A 12 69.74 34.78 -0.64
N HIS A 13 69.76 33.83 0.32
CA HIS A 13 70.66 33.77 1.50
C HIS A 13 70.60 34.88 2.58
N SER A 14 70.50 34.43 3.83
CA SER A 14 71.43 34.87 4.88
C SER A 14 72.02 33.63 5.60
N ARG A 15 73.20 33.77 6.24
CA ARG A 15 73.95 32.67 6.89
C ARG A 15 74.57 33.15 8.21
N ARG A 16 74.73 32.24 9.18
CA ARG A 16 75.91 32.07 10.10
C ARG A 16 75.60 30.97 11.13
N SER A 17 76.31 29.83 11.17
CA SER A 17 77.66 29.56 11.76
C SER A 17 77.58 29.08 13.23
N ALA A 18 78.41 28.18 13.77
CA ALA A 18 79.77 27.79 13.34
C ALA A 18 80.19 26.35 13.76
N GLN A 19 81.11 25.75 12.97
CA GLN A 19 82.42 25.13 13.34
C GLN A 19 82.58 24.12 14.51
N SER A 20 83.55 23.17 14.52
CA SER A 20 84.33 22.46 13.46
C SER A 20 85.27 21.40 14.08
N ARG A 21 85.68 20.35 13.31
CA ARG A 21 87.00 19.66 13.36
C ARG A 21 87.15 18.67 12.17
N LYS A 22 88.38 18.19 11.88
CA LYS A 22 88.84 17.36 10.74
C LYS A 22 90.11 16.56 11.13
N PRO A 23 90.71 15.65 10.31
CA PRO A 23 90.25 14.94 9.08
C PRO A 23 90.06 13.41 9.39
N VAL A 24 90.35 12.32 8.65
CA VAL A 24 91.02 11.86 7.37
C VAL A 24 90.46 10.44 7.02
N ALA A 25 90.69 9.68 5.93
CA ALA A 25 91.40 9.79 4.64
C ALA A 25 90.95 8.69 3.61
N ARG A 26 91.22 8.95 2.31
CA ARG A 26 91.48 8.03 1.15
C ARG A 26 90.65 6.74 0.86
N THR A 27 89.99 6.79 -0.31
CA THR A 27 89.74 5.72 -1.33
C THR A 27 88.76 4.57 -1.01
N PRO A 28 88.16 3.89 -2.03
CA PRO A 28 88.34 4.03 -3.50
C PRO A 28 87.12 4.60 -4.26
N ARG A 29 87.22 4.68 -5.59
CA ARG A 29 86.08 4.95 -6.51
C ARG A 29 85.07 3.80 -6.44
N ARG A 30 83.77 4.11 -6.52
CA ARG A 30 82.76 3.24 -7.15
C ARG A 30 82.32 3.87 -8.48
N LEU A 31 81.86 3.04 -9.41
CA LEU A 31 81.28 3.54 -10.65
C LEU A 31 79.91 4.17 -10.37
N PHE A 32 79.58 5.22 -11.10
CA PHE A 32 78.17 5.52 -11.37
C PHE A 32 77.66 4.48 -12.35
N LEU A 33 76.55 3.84 -12.01
CA LEU A 33 75.73 3.17 -13.01
C LEU A 33 74.81 4.23 -13.58
N GLU A 34 74.79 4.39 -14.90
CA GLU A 34 73.75 5.17 -15.57
C GLU A 34 72.42 4.41 -15.43
N PRO A 35 71.28 5.09 -15.18
CA PRO A 35 69.98 4.45 -15.32
C PRO A 35 69.83 4.01 -16.78
N LEU A 36 69.84 2.69 -16.99
CA LEU A 36 69.51 2.11 -18.28
C LEU A 36 68.02 2.38 -18.56
N GLU A 37 67.69 2.51 -19.84
CA GLU A 37 66.31 2.39 -20.32
C GLU A 37 65.73 1.05 -19.85
N ASP A 38 64.47 1.02 -19.41
CA ASP A 38 63.77 -0.22 -19.03
C ASP A 38 63.45 -1.07 -20.27
N ARG A 39 64.49 -1.73 -20.80
CA ARG A 39 64.40 -2.65 -21.93
C ARG A 39 63.92 -4.01 -21.45
N CYS A 40 62.60 -4.20 -21.54
CA CYS A 40 61.92 -5.45 -21.89
C CYS A 40 62.75 -6.73 -21.64
N LEU A 41 62.57 -7.34 -20.47
CA LEU A 41 62.77 -8.78 -20.33
C LEU A 41 61.55 -9.46 -20.95
N LEU A 42 61.75 -10.36 -21.92
CA LEU A 42 60.67 -11.17 -22.49
C LEU A 42 60.20 -12.21 -21.46
N SER A 43 59.25 -11.83 -20.60
CA SER A 43 58.19 -12.72 -20.16
C SER A 43 57.04 -12.55 -21.14
N GLY A 44 56.60 -13.63 -21.78
CA GLY A 44 55.78 -13.57 -23.01
C GLY A 44 54.29 -13.31 -22.80
N TYR A 45 53.93 -12.32 -21.98
CA TYR A 45 52.55 -11.88 -21.74
C TYR A 45 52.48 -10.36 -21.85
N ALA A 46 51.56 -9.84 -22.66
CA ALA A 46 51.25 -8.40 -22.65
C ALA A 46 50.54 -8.05 -21.34
N ALA A 47 50.92 -6.92 -20.73
CA ALA A 47 50.23 -6.39 -19.57
C ALA A 47 48.97 -5.61 -20.02
N PRO A 48 47.91 -5.56 -19.18
CA PRO A 48 46.78 -4.66 -19.40
C PRO A 48 47.21 -3.20 -19.46
N TYR A 49 46.42 -2.38 -20.16
CA TYR A 49 46.79 -1.02 -20.56
C TYR A 49 45.60 -0.03 -20.68
N GLY A 50 44.37 -0.49 -20.44
CA GLY A 50 43.18 0.35 -20.30
C GLY A 50 42.96 0.83 -18.86
N LEU A 51 41.70 1.09 -18.53
CA LEU A 51 41.22 1.39 -17.18
C LEU A 51 40.92 0.10 -16.41
N SER A 52 41.52 -0.03 -15.22
CA SER A 52 41.25 -1.13 -14.30
C SER A 52 39.94 -0.93 -13.51
N PRO A 53 39.33 -2.03 -12.99
CA PRO A 53 38.18 -1.98 -12.09
C PRO A 53 38.30 -0.95 -10.96
N THR A 54 39.46 -0.87 -10.29
CA THR A 54 39.69 0.09 -9.21
C THR A 54 39.60 1.54 -9.68
N GLN A 55 40.11 1.85 -10.87
CA GLN A 55 40.05 3.21 -11.43
C GLN A 55 38.62 3.61 -11.80
N VAL A 56 37.87 2.72 -12.46
CA VAL A 56 36.48 3.00 -12.86
C VAL A 56 35.56 3.09 -11.64
N ARG A 57 35.72 2.19 -10.65
CA ARG A 57 34.97 2.26 -9.40
C ARG A 57 35.22 3.57 -8.66
N HIS A 58 36.48 4.01 -8.58
CA HIS A 58 36.85 5.25 -7.89
C HIS A 58 36.41 6.50 -8.66
N ALA A 59 36.47 6.49 -9.99
CA ALA A 59 36.03 7.61 -10.83
C ALA A 59 34.53 7.90 -10.67
N TYR A 60 33.69 6.88 -10.61
CA TYR A 60 32.23 7.04 -10.47
C TYR A 60 31.73 6.86 -9.02
N GLY A 61 32.61 6.83 -8.01
CA GLY A 61 32.23 6.75 -6.58
C GLY A 61 31.65 5.40 -6.11
N ILE A 62 31.81 4.33 -6.88
CA ILE A 62 31.27 2.98 -6.64
C ILE A 62 32.01 2.26 -5.50
N ASP A 63 33.23 2.68 -5.16
CA ASP A 63 33.98 2.21 -3.99
C ASP A 63 33.58 2.90 -2.67
N ALA A 64 32.85 4.02 -2.73
CA ALA A 64 32.38 4.78 -1.57
C ALA A 64 31.00 4.32 -1.03
N ILE A 65 30.37 3.32 -1.64
CA ILE A 65 29.02 2.86 -1.26
C ILE A 65 29.06 1.93 -0.03
N SER A 66 28.30 2.24 1.03
CA SER A 66 28.18 1.42 2.24
C SER A 66 26.79 1.47 2.87
N PHE A 67 26.37 0.35 3.46
CA PHE A 67 25.03 0.06 3.97
C PHE A 67 25.05 -0.49 5.41
N ASN A 68 25.45 0.35 6.38
CA ASN A 68 25.64 0.05 7.80
C ASN A 68 26.86 -0.86 8.07
N GLY A 69 28.05 -0.34 7.77
CA GLY A 69 29.33 -1.04 7.86
C GLY A 69 29.52 -2.17 6.84
N VAL A 70 28.74 -2.18 5.75
CA VAL A 70 28.76 -3.23 4.72
C VAL A 70 28.80 -2.62 3.33
N THR A 71 29.86 -2.92 2.58
CA THR A 71 30.13 -2.44 1.23
C THR A 71 28.97 -2.69 0.24
N GLY A 72 28.71 -1.70 -0.61
CA GLY A 72 27.90 -1.86 -1.82
C GLY A 72 28.65 -2.68 -2.87
N ASP A 73 28.21 -3.91 -3.07
CA ASP A 73 28.88 -4.93 -3.88
C ASP A 73 27.92 -5.90 -4.61
N GLY A 74 26.61 -5.67 -4.54
CA GLY A 74 25.58 -6.50 -5.19
C GLY A 74 25.19 -7.75 -4.39
N SER A 75 25.68 -7.92 -3.15
CA SER A 75 25.40 -9.11 -2.32
C SER A 75 23.93 -9.49 -2.28
N GLY A 76 23.60 -10.67 -2.82
CA GLY A 76 22.27 -11.27 -2.77
C GLY A 76 21.39 -11.03 -4.00
N GLN A 77 21.85 -10.21 -4.96
CA GLN A 77 21.17 -10.01 -6.25
C GLN A 77 21.70 -10.95 -7.33
N THR A 78 20.95 -11.10 -8.42
CA THR A 78 21.43 -11.77 -9.64
C THR A 78 21.27 -10.86 -10.86
N ILE A 79 22.35 -10.68 -11.60
CA ILE A 79 22.38 -10.01 -12.90
C ILE A 79 22.32 -11.09 -13.98
N ALA A 80 21.33 -11.03 -14.86
CA ALA A 80 21.34 -11.81 -16.09
C ALA A 80 21.93 -10.97 -17.23
N ILE A 81 22.75 -11.58 -18.07
CA ILE A 81 23.41 -10.97 -19.23
C ILE A 81 23.00 -11.77 -20.44
N VAL A 82 22.43 -11.12 -21.45
CA VAL A 82 21.93 -11.78 -22.67
C VAL A 82 22.79 -11.34 -23.85
N ALA A 83 23.54 -12.29 -24.42
CA ALA A 83 24.49 -12.05 -25.51
C ALA A 83 24.26 -13.06 -26.66
N PRO A 84 24.73 -12.79 -27.88
CA PRO A 84 24.56 -13.69 -29.02
C PRO A 84 25.79 -14.58 -29.25
N TYR A 85 25.56 -15.80 -29.73
CA TYR A 85 26.56 -16.86 -29.97
C TYR A 85 27.18 -17.42 -28.68
N ASP A 86 28.14 -18.34 -28.81
CA ASP A 86 28.82 -19.03 -27.70
C ASP A 86 30.26 -18.48 -27.52
N ASN A 87 30.62 -17.98 -26.33
CA ASN A 87 32.02 -17.80 -25.93
C ASN A 87 32.52 -19.02 -25.12
N PRO A 88 33.28 -19.97 -25.70
CA PRO A 88 33.64 -21.21 -25.02
C PRO A 88 34.58 -21.02 -23.82
N ASN A 89 35.26 -19.88 -23.73
CA ASN A 89 36.32 -19.63 -22.75
C ASN A 89 35.87 -18.74 -21.56
N ILE A 90 34.70 -18.10 -21.63
CA ILE A 90 34.24 -17.08 -20.68
C ILE A 90 34.32 -17.50 -19.19
N VAL A 91 34.08 -18.77 -18.88
CA VAL A 91 34.15 -19.30 -17.51
C VAL A 91 35.58 -19.35 -16.97
N SER A 92 36.58 -19.63 -17.82
CA SER A 92 37.98 -19.54 -17.43
C SER A 92 38.54 -18.13 -17.51
N ASP A 93 38.04 -17.31 -18.44
CA ASP A 93 38.56 -15.97 -18.67
C ASP A 93 38.18 -15.02 -17.51
N LEU A 94 36.91 -15.05 -17.08
CA LEU A 94 36.44 -14.32 -15.88
C LEU A 94 37.27 -14.65 -14.62
N HIS A 95 37.56 -15.93 -14.38
CA HIS A 95 38.38 -16.35 -13.23
C HIS A 95 39.82 -15.80 -13.30
N ASN A 96 40.40 -15.65 -14.50
CA ASN A 96 41.72 -15.07 -14.67
C ASN A 96 41.69 -13.53 -14.55
N PHE A 97 40.62 -12.87 -15.01
CA PHE A 97 40.37 -11.46 -14.78
C PHE A 97 40.27 -11.15 -13.28
N ASP A 98 39.47 -11.92 -12.54
CA ASP A 98 39.29 -11.78 -11.10
C ASP A 98 40.58 -12.00 -10.32
N ALA A 99 41.30 -13.09 -10.63
CA ALA A 99 42.58 -13.41 -10.02
C ALA A 99 43.65 -12.34 -10.29
N TYR A 100 43.56 -11.60 -11.41
CA TYR A 100 44.48 -10.51 -11.72
C TYR A 100 44.13 -9.21 -10.98
N PHE A 101 42.84 -8.82 -10.97
CA PHE A 101 42.38 -7.59 -10.30
C PHE A 101 42.09 -7.76 -8.80
N ASN A 102 42.34 -8.95 -8.23
CA ASN A 102 42.07 -9.29 -6.83
C ASN A 102 40.58 -9.10 -6.48
N LEU A 103 39.71 -9.53 -7.39
CA LEU A 103 38.28 -9.71 -7.15
C LEU A 103 38.03 -11.16 -6.66
N PRO A 104 36.94 -11.43 -5.91
CA PRO A 104 36.48 -12.79 -5.68
C PRO A 104 35.76 -13.32 -6.94
N ASP A 105 35.80 -14.64 -7.18
CA ASP A 105 34.87 -15.28 -8.11
C ASP A 105 33.41 -14.92 -7.74
N PRO A 106 32.50 -14.75 -8.71
CA PRO A 106 31.09 -14.45 -8.42
C PRO A 106 30.45 -15.59 -7.60
N PRO A 107 29.57 -15.29 -6.60
CA PRO A 107 28.95 -16.31 -5.74
C PRO A 107 28.20 -17.43 -6.48
N SER A 108 27.77 -17.15 -7.72
CA SER A 108 27.31 -18.13 -8.70
C SER A 108 27.50 -17.54 -10.10
N PHE A 109 28.22 -18.23 -10.99
CA PHE A 109 28.16 -17.97 -12.43
C PHE A 109 27.46 -19.16 -13.13
N ARG A 110 26.46 -18.85 -13.95
CA ARG A 110 25.74 -19.85 -14.77
C ARG A 110 25.79 -19.44 -16.23
N LYS A 111 25.99 -20.42 -17.10
CA LYS A 111 26.01 -20.29 -18.55
C LYS A 111 24.94 -21.19 -19.18
N VAL A 112 24.08 -20.66 -20.03
CA VAL A 112 22.93 -21.37 -20.63
C VAL A 112 22.57 -20.85 -22.03
N ASP A 113 21.88 -21.67 -22.82
CA ASP A 113 21.22 -21.22 -24.06
C ASP A 113 19.96 -20.36 -23.79
N GLN A 114 19.42 -19.69 -24.83
CA GLN A 114 18.23 -18.81 -24.75
C GLN A 114 16.94 -19.45 -24.22
N ASN A 115 16.92 -20.76 -23.96
CA ASN A 115 15.79 -21.50 -23.36
C ASN A 115 16.14 -22.04 -21.95
N GLY A 116 17.33 -21.71 -21.43
CA GLY A 116 17.85 -22.21 -20.16
C GLY A 116 18.50 -23.58 -20.20
N GLY A 117 18.72 -24.14 -21.40
CA GLY A 117 19.41 -25.42 -21.56
C GLY A 117 20.93 -25.28 -21.51
N ALA A 118 21.60 -26.42 -21.63
CA ALA A 118 23.06 -26.52 -21.79
C ALA A 118 23.46 -26.83 -23.23
N ASN A 119 22.55 -26.66 -24.20
CA ASN A 119 22.83 -26.83 -25.62
C ASN A 119 23.17 -25.47 -26.21
N LEU A 120 24.33 -24.94 -25.79
CA LEU A 120 24.84 -23.63 -26.19
C LEU A 120 24.84 -23.48 -27.73
N PRO A 121 24.64 -22.25 -28.25
CA PRO A 121 24.63 -22.00 -29.69
C PRO A 121 26.02 -22.27 -30.32
N GLY A 122 26.14 -22.00 -31.63
CA GLY A 122 27.47 -21.93 -32.23
C GLY A 122 28.18 -20.64 -31.82
N VAL A 123 29.52 -20.68 -31.83
CA VAL A 123 30.41 -19.51 -31.89
C VAL A 123 30.08 -18.59 -33.07
N ASP A 124 30.64 -17.37 -33.13
CA ASP A 124 30.40 -16.45 -34.25
C ASP A 124 30.76 -17.12 -35.61
N PRO A 125 29.86 -17.13 -36.61
CA PRO A 125 30.17 -17.54 -37.98
C PRO A 125 31.39 -16.86 -38.65
N HIS A 126 31.85 -15.71 -38.15
CA HIS A 126 33.10 -15.06 -38.58
C HIS A 126 34.36 -15.68 -37.95
N GLY A 127 34.22 -16.39 -36.83
CA GLY A 127 35.30 -17.01 -36.05
C GLY A 127 36.15 -16.00 -35.25
N PRO A 128 37.24 -16.47 -34.61
CA PRO A 128 38.12 -15.62 -33.79
C PRO A 128 38.70 -14.42 -34.54
N GLY A 129 38.63 -13.22 -33.96
CA GLY A 129 39.05 -11.98 -34.60
C GLY A 129 38.89 -10.72 -33.74
N GLN A 130 38.92 -9.55 -34.38
CA GLN A 130 38.75 -8.23 -33.72
C GLN A 130 37.33 -7.64 -33.91
N SER A 131 36.37 -8.45 -34.36
CA SER A 131 34.99 -8.01 -34.67
C SER A 131 34.05 -9.21 -34.62
N ASN A 132 33.85 -9.76 -33.42
CA ASN A 132 32.97 -10.88 -33.12
C ASN A 132 32.40 -10.75 -31.70
N TRP A 133 31.61 -11.73 -31.28
CA TRP A 133 30.75 -11.65 -30.09
C TRP A 133 31.42 -12.14 -28.81
N GLU A 134 32.38 -13.04 -28.93
CA GLU A 134 33.04 -13.66 -27.80
C GLU A 134 33.82 -12.61 -26.97
N ALA A 135 34.37 -11.59 -27.64
CA ALA A 135 35.01 -10.43 -27.00
C ALA A 135 34.02 -9.45 -26.33
N GLU A 136 32.77 -9.42 -26.80
CA GLU A 136 31.68 -8.62 -26.23
C GLU A 136 31.15 -9.29 -24.96
N GLU A 137 30.98 -10.62 -24.98
CA GLU A 137 30.63 -11.42 -23.81
C GLU A 137 31.66 -11.29 -22.68
N ALA A 138 32.96 -11.30 -23.01
CA ALA A 138 34.03 -11.06 -22.05
C ALA A 138 33.88 -9.67 -21.40
N LEU A 139 33.79 -8.61 -22.21
CA LEU A 139 33.53 -7.24 -21.74
C LEU A 139 32.30 -7.18 -20.82
N ASN A 140 31.23 -7.87 -21.18
CA ASN A 140 29.95 -7.79 -20.49
C ASN A 140 29.95 -8.46 -19.12
N VAL A 141 30.44 -9.70 -19.05
CA VAL A 141 30.46 -10.50 -17.82
C VAL A 141 31.48 -9.93 -16.82
N GLU A 142 32.68 -9.60 -17.30
CA GLU A 142 33.76 -9.07 -16.46
C GLU A 142 33.38 -7.72 -15.83
N TRP A 143 32.74 -6.82 -16.59
CA TRP A 143 32.43 -5.48 -16.08
C TRP A 143 31.14 -5.36 -15.29
N ALA A 144 30.17 -6.26 -15.48
CA ALA A 144 29.08 -6.43 -14.51
C ALA A 144 29.64 -6.89 -13.15
N HIS A 145 30.53 -7.88 -13.16
CA HIS A 145 31.14 -8.45 -11.96
C HIS A 145 32.09 -7.48 -11.25
N ALA A 146 32.98 -6.79 -11.99
CA ALA A 146 33.92 -5.81 -11.46
C ALA A 146 33.24 -4.70 -10.62
N LEU A 147 32.03 -4.31 -11.00
CA LEU A 147 31.25 -3.27 -10.31
C LEU A 147 30.32 -3.84 -9.23
N ALA A 148 29.79 -5.07 -9.39
CA ALA A 148 29.00 -5.77 -8.38
C ALA A 148 29.58 -7.16 -8.00
N PRO A 149 30.76 -7.22 -7.34
CA PRO A 149 31.54 -8.47 -7.17
C PRO A 149 30.95 -9.50 -6.19
N LYS A 150 29.74 -9.28 -5.65
CA LYS A 150 28.94 -10.27 -4.91
C LYS A 150 27.53 -10.46 -5.46
N ALA A 151 27.22 -9.91 -6.63
CA ALA A 151 26.06 -10.33 -7.41
C ALA A 151 26.33 -11.73 -8.02
N SER A 152 25.28 -12.55 -8.13
CA SER A 152 25.33 -13.76 -8.96
C SER A 152 25.13 -13.37 -10.44
N ILE A 153 25.70 -14.15 -11.36
CA ILE A 153 25.61 -13.86 -12.80
C ILE A 153 25.03 -15.05 -13.57
N ILE A 154 24.11 -14.76 -14.51
CA ILE A 154 23.59 -15.72 -15.48
C ILE A 154 23.86 -15.18 -16.89
N LEU A 155 24.82 -15.78 -17.60
CA LEU A 155 25.03 -15.56 -19.03
C LEU A 155 24.05 -16.43 -19.84
N VAL A 156 23.30 -15.79 -20.73
CA VAL A 156 22.26 -16.39 -21.57
C VAL A 156 22.60 -16.14 -23.04
N GLU A 157 22.94 -17.22 -23.74
CA GLU A 157 23.46 -17.18 -25.10
C GLU A 157 22.37 -17.42 -26.14
N ALA A 158 22.20 -16.44 -27.03
CA ALA A 158 21.22 -16.43 -28.09
C ALA A 158 21.77 -17.03 -29.39
N SER A 159 20.94 -17.76 -30.12
CA SER A 159 21.30 -18.44 -31.38
C SER A 159 21.72 -17.49 -32.51
N SER A 160 21.42 -16.20 -32.37
CA SER A 160 21.89 -15.12 -33.23
C SER A 160 21.74 -13.75 -32.57
N ALA A 161 22.39 -12.73 -33.12
CA ALA A 161 22.21 -11.32 -32.73
C ALA A 161 20.87 -10.69 -33.18
N ASN A 162 19.89 -11.51 -33.57
CA ASN A 162 18.57 -11.04 -34.00
C ASN A 162 17.64 -10.87 -32.80
N ALA A 163 16.76 -9.86 -32.84
CA ALA A 163 15.79 -9.56 -31.76
C ALA A 163 14.91 -10.76 -31.35
N LEU A 164 14.59 -11.67 -32.27
CA LEU A 164 13.83 -12.88 -31.95
C LEU A 164 14.54 -13.80 -30.95
N ASP A 165 15.85 -14.02 -31.14
CA ASP A 165 16.64 -14.92 -30.29
C ASP A 165 17.10 -14.20 -29.02
N MET A 166 17.64 -12.98 -29.17
CA MET A 166 18.12 -12.20 -28.02
C MET A 166 16.98 -11.80 -27.10
N ILE A 167 15.89 -11.23 -27.62
CA ILE A 167 14.82 -10.65 -26.80
C ILE A 167 13.71 -11.68 -26.59
N GLY A 168 13.12 -12.18 -27.69
CA GLY A 168 12.00 -13.14 -27.65
C GLY A 168 12.34 -14.46 -26.94
N GLY A 169 13.59 -14.93 -27.07
CA GLY A 169 14.18 -16.01 -26.30
C GLY A 169 14.88 -15.53 -25.04
N GLY A 170 16.11 -15.02 -25.20
CA GLY A 170 17.08 -14.81 -24.12
C GLY A 170 16.58 -13.92 -22.97
N VAL A 171 16.21 -12.67 -23.24
CA VAL A 171 15.67 -11.74 -22.21
C VAL A 171 14.39 -12.30 -21.59
N ASN A 172 13.50 -12.84 -22.43
CA ASN A 172 12.23 -13.39 -21.98
C ASN A 172 12.39 -14.59 -21.03
N TRP A 173 13.40 -15.43 -21.24
CA TRP A 173 13.78 -16.50 -20.32
C TRP A 173 14.51 -15.97 -19.08
N ALA A 174 15.47 -15.04 -19.27
CA ALA A 174 16.31 -14.48 -18.23
C ALA A 174 15.49 -13.83 -17.11
N ARG A 175 14.52 -12.98 -17.46
CA ARG A 175 13.64 -12.30 -16.49
C ARG A 175 12.83 -13.25 -15.61
N GLN A 176 12.60 -14.49 -16.04
CA GLN A 176 11.79 -15.46 -15.30
C GLN A 176 12.60 -16.19 -14.21
N GLN A 177 13.93 -16.08 -14.18
CA GLN A 177 14.77 -16.88 -13.30
C GLN A 177 14.78 -16.37 -11.84
N PRO A 178 14.51 -17.22 -10.84
CA PRO A 178 14.43 -16.79 -9.44
C PRO A 178 15.68 -16.03 -8.96
N GLY A 179 15.48 -14.83 -8.43
CA GLY A 179 16.56 -13.98 -7.90
C GLY A 179 17.22 -13.05 -8.92
N VAL A 180 16.82 -13.08 -10.20
CA VAL A 180 17.20 -12.04 -11.17
C VAL A 180 16.50 -10.74 -10.83
N SER A 181 17.28 -9.70 -10.55
CA SER A 181 16.77 -8.33 -10.34
C SER A 181 17.10 -7.40 -11.50
N VAL A 182 18.11 -7.74 -12.32
CA VAL A 182 18.50 -6.95 -13.50
C VAL A 182 18.80 -7.86 -14.68
N VAL A 183 18.36 -7.46 -15.88
CA VAL A 183 18.72 -8.09 -17.16
C VAL A 183 19.44 -7.07 -18.04
N SER A 184 20.74 -7.29 -18.27
CA SER A 184 21.53 -6.57 -19.28
C SER A 184 21.36 -7.25 -20.64
N VAL A 185 20.86 -6.52 -21.63
CA VAL A 185 20.95 -6.91 -23.04
C VAL A 185 22.32 -6.48 -23.54
N GLY A 186 23.22 -7.43 -23.81
CA GLY A 186 24.63 -7.12 -24.04
C GLY A 186 24.97 -6.41 -25.36
N TYR A 187 23.97 -6.22 -26.23
CA TYR A 187 24.16 -5.55 -27.52
C TYR A 187 22.91 -4.81 -28.00
N ALA A 188 23.13 -3.71 -28.73
CA ALA A 188 22.09 -2.94 -29.39
C ALA A 188 21.87 -3.48 -30.82
N THR A 189 20.71 -4.08 -31.10
CA THR A 189 20.42 -4.56 -32.47
C THR A 189 20.51 -3.39 -33.47
N PRO A 190 20.98 -3.60 -34.72
CA PRO A 190 21.44 -2.49 -35.58
C PRO A 190 20.31 -1.54 -36.04
N GLY A 191 20.07 -0.49 -35.26
CA GLY A 191 19.03 0.51 -35.50
C GLY A 191 17.65 0.06 -35.05
N GLU A 192 16.62 0.66 -35.64
CA GLU A 192 15.21 0.32 -35.44
C GLU A 192 14.65 -0.49 -36.61
N PHE A 193 13.62 -1.28 -36.37
CA PHE A 193 12.94 -2.09 -37.37
C PHE A 193 11.42 -2.10 -37.22
N GLN A 194 10.71 -2.26 -38.35
CA GLN A 194 9.26 -2.27 -38.38
C GLN A 194 8.69 -3.44 -37.55
N GLY A 195 7.99 -3.11 -36.46
CA GLY A 195 7.35 -4.09 -35.57
C GLY A 195 8.13 -4.42 -34.30
N GLU A 196 9.19 -3.67 -33.98
CA GLU A 196 9.95 -3.84 -32.72
C GLU A 196 9.10 -3.66 -31.45
N THR A 197 8.10 -2.76 -31.47
CA THR A 197 7.09 -2.54 -30.41
C THR A 197 6.46 -3.82 -29.85
N ALA A 198 6.41 -4.90 -30.63
CA ALA A 198 5.89 -6.20 -30.18
C ALA A 198 6.74 -6.84 -29.06
N TYR A 199 8.04 -6.52 -28.99
CA TYR A 199 8.97 -7.04 -28.00
C TYR A 199 8.92 -6.29 -26.66
N ASP A 200 8.27 -5.13 -26.55
CA ASP A 200 8.19 -4.33 -25.31
C ASP A 200 7.58 -5.11 -24.14
N SER A 201 6.67 -6.04 -24.44
CA SER A 201 6.05 -6.97 -23.49
C SER A 201 7.03 -8.00 -22.87
N VAL A 202 8.24 -8.08 -23.40
CA VAL A 202 9.37 -8.84 -22.84
C VAL A 202 10.09 -8.04 -21.75
N PHE A 203 10.12 -6.71 -21.85
CA PHE A 203 10.84 -5.83 -20.93
C PHE A 203 9.99 -5.41 -19.72
N THR A 204 9.29 -6.38 -19.11
CA THR A 204 8.44 -6.16 -17.92
C THR A 204 8.70 -7.21 -16.85
N THR A 205 8.52 -6.86 -15.57
CA THR A 205 8.64 -7.83 -14.46
C THR A 205 7.61 -8.95 -14.60
N PRO A 206 8.01 -10.23 -14.62
CA PRO A 206 7.07 -11.35 -14.71
C PRO A 206 6.44 -11.67 -13.34
N THR A 207 5.25 -12.26 -13.36
CA THR A 207 4.49 -12.60 -12.16
C THR A 207 5.29 -13.51 -11.22
N GLY A 208 5.39 -13.11 -9.94
CA GLY A 208 6.13 -13.85 -8.91
C GLY A 208 7.53 -13.30 -8.63
N HIS A 209 7.96 -12.24 -9.31
CA HIS A 209 9.19 -11.49 -9.02
C HIS A 209 8.87 -10.18 -8.29
N SER A 210 9.85 -9.62 -7.57
CA SER A 210 9.71 -8.33 -6.86
C SER A 210 9.86 -7.11 -7.77
N GLY A 211 10.72 -7.22 -8.78
CA GLY A 211 11.05 -6.15 -9.73
C GLY A 211 12.25 -6.58 -10.57
N VAL A 212 12.17 -6.39 -11.88
CA VAL A 212 13.27 -6.63 -12.83
C VAL A 212 13.51 -5.35 -13.63
N THR A 213 14.74 -4.83 -13.56
CA THR A 213 15.20 -3.74 -14.42
C THR A 213 15.84 -4.28 -15.68
N PHE A 214 15.55 -3.67 -16.83
CA PHE A 214 16.12 -4.03 -18.12
C PHE A 214 17.06 -2.92 -18.59
N VAL A 215 18.28 -3.26 -18.98
CA VAL A 215 19.31 -2.31 -19.41
C VAL A 215 19.83 -2.73 -20.79
N ALA A 216 20.00 -1.79 -21.71
CA ALA A 216 20.55 -2.05 -23.04
C ALA A 216 21.45 -0.90 -23.51
N PRO A 217 22.52 -1.17 -24.27
CA PRO A 217 23.36 -0.13 -24.84
C PRO A 217 22.64 0.53 -26.03
N THR A 218 23.01 1.78 -26.36
CA THR A 218 22.44 2.49 -27.52
C THR A 218 23.11 2.16 -28.86
N GLY A 219 24.25 1.48 -28.85
CA GLY A 219 25.00 1.06 -30.04
C GLY A 219 26.13 2.03 -30.42
N ASN A 220 27.06 1.58 -31.26
CA ASN A 220 28.34 2.27 -31.48
C ASN A 220 28.38 3.14 -32.76
N ALA A 221 27.22 3.44 -33.34
CA ALA A 221 27.06 4.01 -34.69
C ALA A 221 26.71 5.51 -34.75
N GLY A 222 26.38 6.14 -33.61
CA GLY A 222 25.76 7.47 -33.57
C GLY A 222 24.23 7.39 -33.57
N SER A 223 23.58 8.17 -34.42
CA SER A 223 22.13 8.38 -34.38
C SER A 223 21.41 7.91 -35.66
N PRO A 224 20.20 7.28 -35.55
CA PRO A 224 19.55 6.86 -34.31
C PRO A 224 20.27 5.68 -33.63
N GLY A 225 19.97 5.45 -32.36
CA GLY A 225 20.43 4.27 -31.61
C GLY A 225 19.75 2.97 -32.04
N GLY A 226 20.13 1.87 -31.39
CA GLY A 226 19.55 0.54 -31.64
C GLY A 226 18.44 0.13 -30.67
N TYR A 227 17.48 -0.68 -31.14
CA TYR A 227 16.59 -1.43 -30.26
C TYR A 227 17.45 -2.50 -29.52
N ALA A 228 17.34 -2.71 -28.21
CA ALA A 228 16.23 -2.39 -27.32
C ALA A 228 16.37 -1.11 -26.48
N SER A 229 17.44 -0.31 -26.60
CA SER A 229 17.55 0.93 -25.80
C SER A 229 16.44 1.95 -26.05
N LEU A 230 15.74 1.82 -27.19
CA LEU A 230 14.60 2.64 -27.57
C LEU A 230 13.25 2.07 -27.07
N SER A 231 13.20 0.80 -26.63
CA SER A 231 11.99 0.21 -26.02
C SER A 231 11.61 0.99 -24.76
N PRO A 232 10.36 1.49 -24.62
CA PRO A 232 9.95 2.37 -23.52
C PRO A 232 10.07 1.77 -22.11
N ASN A 233 10.39 0.48 -21.98
CA ASN A 233 10.58 -0.20 -20.70
C ASN A 233 12.06 -0.53 -20.37
N VAL A 234 13.01 -0.08 -21.20
CA VAL A 234 14.45 -0.40 -21.11
C VAL A 234 15.29 0.85 -20.86
N LEU A 235 16.24 0.74 -19.93
CA LEU A 235 17.26 1.75 -19.65
C LEU A 235 18.34 1.74 -20.73
N GLY A 236 18.36 2.77 -21.57
CA GLY A 236 19.29 2.95 -22.69
C GLY A 236 20.58 3.66 -22.27
N VAL A 237 21.73 3.01 -22.46
CA VAL A 237 23.04 3.54 -22.02
C VAL A 237 23.92 4.00 -23.18
N GLY A 238 24.39 5.25 -23.12
CA GLY A 238 25.33 5.90 -24.04
C GLY A 238 26.80 5.83 -23.60
N GLY A 239 27.69 6.42 -24.40
CA GLY A 239 29.16 6.30 -24.25
C GLY A 239 29.92 7.63 -24.16
N THR A 240 30.86 7.72 -23.21
CA THR A 240 31.77 8.87 -23.02
C THR A 240 33.24 8.48 -23.19
N SER A 241 34.08 9.49 -23.47
CA SER A 241 35.54 9.44 -23.33
C SER A 241 35.91 9.98 -21.94
N LEU A 242 36.49 9.15 -21.06
CA LEU A 242 36.77 9.47 -19.66
C LEU A 242 38.24 9.85 -19.44
N THR A 243 38.47 11.05 -18.93
CA THR A 243 39.81 11.52 -18.50
C THR A 243 39.91 11.52 -16.98
N LEU A 244 40.86 10.75 -16.43
CA LEU A 244 41.15 10.71 -14.99
C LEU A 244 42.17 11.76 -14.56
N SER A 245 42.00 12.31 -13.37
CA SER A 245 42.90 13.28 -12.74
C SER A 245 43.57 12.68 -11.50
N GLY A 246 44.79 12.16 -11.67
CA GLY A 246 45.55 11.54 -10.58
C GLY A 246 44.96 10.25 -10.01
N GLY A 247 44.02 9.62 -10.73
CA GLY A 247 43.26 8.43 -10.31
C GLY A 247 41.79 8.71 -10.02
N ASN A 248 41.43 9.96 -9.72
CA ASN A 248 40.05 10.43 -9.53
C ASN A 248 39.39 10.72 -10.89
N TYR A 249 38.07 10.97 -10.89
CA TYR A 249 37.39 11.64 -12.00
C TYR A 249 38.11 12.96 -12.36
N GLY A 250 38.11 13.29 -13.66
CA GLY A 250 38.69 14.54 -14.18
C GLY A 250 37.70 15.28 -15.07
N SER A 251 37.33 14.67 -16.20
CA SER A 251 36.34 15.21 -17.14
C SER A 251 35.91 14.16 -18.15
N GLU A 252 34.67 14.26 -18.63
CA GLU A 252 34.15 13.47 -19.75
C GLU A 252 33.78 14.33 -20.96
N THR A 253 33.77 13.69 -22.12
CA THR A 253 33.22 14.21 -23.37
C THR A 253 32.44 13.11 -24.08
N VAL A 254 31.44 13.44 -24.91
CA VAL A 254 30.71 12.43 -25.71
C VAL A 254 31.69 11.65 -26.60
N TRP A 255 31.63 10.32 -26.54
CA TRP A 255 32.46 9.48 -27.39
C TRP A 255 32.08 9.65 -28.87
N ASN A 256 33.03 10.14 -29.67
CA ASN A 256 32.95 10.24 -31.12
C ASN A 256 34.35 10.36 -31.72
N ASN A 257 34.88 9.26 -32.22
CA ASN A 257 36.23 9.20 -32.79
C ASN A 257 36.30 8.22 -33.98
N VAL A 258 37.51 7.73 -34.31
CA VAL A 258 37.72 6.82 -35.45
C VAL A 258 37.27 5.38 -35.19
N TYR A 259 36.98 5.01 -33.94
CA TYR A 259 36.59 3.66 -33.53
C TYR A 259 35.06 3.50 -33.34
N GLY A 260 34.32 4.60 -33.23
CA GLY A 260 32.86 4.60 -33.10
C GLY A 260 32.33 5.89 -32.50
N LYS A 261 31.03 5.89 -32.17
CA LYS A 261 30.33 7.01 -31.54
C LYS A 261 29.26 6.50 -30.58
N SER A 262 29.01 7.25 -29.51
CA SER A 262 27.86 7.05 -28.61
C SER A 262 26.56 6.93 -29.39
N GLY A 263 25.77 5.88 -29.15
CA GLY A 263 24.44 5.74 -29.72
C GLY A 263 23.47 6.74 -29.10
N GLY A 264 22.40 7.09 -29.82
CA GLY A 264 21.35 7.95 -29.28
C GLY A 264 20.48 8.60 -30.35
N GLY A 265 19.63 9.54 -29.97
CA GLY A 265 18.68 10.20 -30.84
C GLY A 265 17.22 9.87 -30.55
N LEU A 266 16.35 10.25 -31.47
CA LEU A 266 14.92 10.00 -31.39
C LEU A 266 14.55 8.69 -32.06
N SER A 267 13.65 7.94 -31.41
CA SER A 267 13.00 6.77 -31.99
C SER A 267 12.10 7.16 -33.17
N THR A 268 12.06 6.32 -34.20
CA THR A 268 11.13 6.42 -35.33
C THR A 268 9.90 5.51 -35.18
N GLN A 269 9.92 4.54 -34.26
CA GLN A 269 8.79 3.65 -33.97
C GLN A 269 8.07 4.01 -32.67
N GLU A 270 8.82 4.33 -31.60
CA GLU A 270 8.30 4.50 -30.24
C GLU A 270 7.91 5.94 -29.89
N SER A 271 6.75 6.05 -29.24
CA SER A 271 6.25 7.34 -28.72
C SER A 271 6.92 7.71 -27.40
N ARG A 272 7.00 9.01 -27.08
CA ARG A 272 7.57 9.50 -25.82
C ARG A 272 6.87 8.85 -24.60
N PRO A 273 7.58 8.09 -23.74
CA PRO A 273 7.02 7.56 -22.51
C PRO A 273 6.77 8.66 -21.48
N SER A 274 5.87 8.44 -20.52
CA SER A 274 5.46 9.45 -19.54
C SER A 274 6.59 9.98 -18.68
N TYR A 275 7.60 9.16 -18.36
CA TYR A 275 8.78 9.60 -17.59
C TYR A 275 9.66 10.60 -18.35
N GLN A 276 9.64 10.61 -19.69
CA GLN A 276 10.34 11.62 -20.50
C GLN A 276 9.57 12.93 -20.68
N ASN A 277 8.42 13.12 -20.00
CA ASN A 277 7.67 14.39 -20.09
C ASN A 277 8.48 15.61 -19.64
N GLY A 278 9.38 15.46 -18.65
CA GLY A 278 10.27 16.55 -18.21
C GLY A 278 11.31 16.98 -19.25
N VAL A 279 11.58 16.13 -20.26
CA VAL A 279 12.53 16.39 -21.37
C VAL A 279 11.82 16.57 -22.72
N ALA A 280 10.51 16.88 -22.68
CA ALA A 280 9.65 17.03 -23.86
C ALA A 280 10.18 18.00 -24.92
N ASP A 281 10.84 19.09 -24.52
CA ASP A 281 11.41 20.09 -25.43
C ASP A 281 12.64 19.56 -26.21
N VAL A 282 13.28 18.50 -25.73
CA VAL A 282 14.40 17.82 -26.38
C VAL A 282 13.91 16.64 -27.24
N VAL A 283 13.01 15.80 -26.69
CA VAL A 283 12.61 14.54 -27.34
C VAL A 283 11.36 14.65 -28.23
N GLY A 284 10.61 15.76 -28.14
CA GLY A 284 9.37 15.94 -28.88
C GLY A 284 8.33 14.88 -28.50
N ASN A 285 7.72 14.22 -29.49
CA ASN A 285 6.71 13.18 -29.27
C ASN A 285 7.27 11.74 -29.37
N GLN A 286 8.58 11.58 -29.52
CA GLN A 286 9.26 10.30 -29.71
C GLN A 286 10.01 9.89 -28.42
N ARG A 287 10.33 8.61 -28.25
CA ARG A 287 11.32 8.21 -27.23
C ARG A 287 12.67 8.81 -27.60
N GLY A 288 13.31 9.49 -26.65
CA GLY A 288 14.74 9.82 -26.73
C GLY A 288 15.61 8.71 -26.14
N ALA A 289 16.80 8.51 -26.68
CA ALA A 289 17.86 7.72 -26.06
C ALA A 289 19.23 8.42 -26.28
N PRO A 290 20.28 8.12 -25.49
CA PRO A 290 20.23 7.32 -24.26
C PRO A 290 19.39 7.99 -23.16
N ASP A 291 19.08 7.26 -22.09
CA ASP A 291 18.59 7.87 -20.85
C ASP A 291 19.77 8.31 -19.96
N VAL A 292 20.86 7.54 -19.95
CA VAL A 292 22.07 7.74 -19.13
C VAL A 292 23.33 7.33 -19.91
N ALA A 293 24.53 7.66 -19.46
CA ALA A 293 25.78 7.27 -20.09
C ALA A 293 26.77 6.57 -19.14
N PHE A 294 27.85 6.05 -19.71
CA PHE A 294 29.02 5.52 -19.00
C PHE A 294 30.26 5.64 -19.90
N VAL A 295 31.47 5.42 -19.36
CA VAL A 295 32.68 5.32 -20.21
C VAL A 295 32.47 4.28 -21.31
N GLY A 296 32.76 4.67 -22.54
CA GLY A 296 32.50 3.89 -23.74
C GLY A 296 33.44 4.19 -24.91
N ASP A 297 34.42 5.07 -24.77
CA ASP A 297 35.46 5.30 -25.79
C ASP A 297 36.58 4.23 -25.70
N PRO A 298 36.83 3.42 -26.75
CA PRO A 298 37.93 2.44 -26.77
C PRO A 298 39.35 3.03 -26.76
N THR A 299 39.51 4.35 -26.62
CA THR A 299 40.81 5.06 -26.41
C THR A 299 40.97 5.61 -25.00
N THR A 300 39.91 5.53 -24.20
CA THR A 300 39.94 5.62 -22.72
C THR A 300 39.28 4.35 -22.19
N GLY A 301 39.60 3.22 -22.82
CA GLY A 301 38.84 1.98 -22.69
C GLY A 301 39.13 1.24 -21.39
N VAL A 302 38.46 0.12 -21.22
CA VAL A 302 38.70 -0.81 -20.10
C VAL A 302 39.54 -2.00 -20.54
N ASP A 303 40.25 -2.60 -19.59
CA ASP A 303 40.85 -3.92 -19.79
C ASP A 303 39.78 -5.03 -19.78
N VAL A 304 39.94 -5.98 -20.70
CA VAL A 304 39.14 -7.21 -20.83
C VAL A 304 40.07 -8.40 -21.04
N TYR A 305 39.73 -9.57 -20.49
CA TYR A 305 40.48 -10.81 -20.67
C TYR A 305 39.77 -11.74 -21.67
N ASP A 306 40.42 -12.01 -22.80
CA ASP A 306 39.84 -12.80 -23.90
C ASP A 306 40.91 -13.76 -24.47
N THR A 307 40.85 -15.03 -24.08
CA THR A 307 41.76 -16.07 -24.59
C THR A 307 41.28 -16.74 -25.87
N TYR A 308 40.05 -16.44 -26.32
CA TYR A 308 39.45 -17.01 -27.51
C TYR A 308 39.88 -16.25 -28.78
N ASN A 309 39.85 -14.91 -28.73
CA ASN A 309 40.35 -14.02 -29.79
C ASN A 309 41.81 -13.63 -29.59
N GLY A 310 42.25 -13.57 -28.34
CA GLY A 310 43.65 -13.39 -28.00
C GLY A 310 44.46 -14.67 -28.24
N SER A 311 45.49 -14.82 -27.42
CA SER A 311 46.11 -16.11 -27.16
C SER A 311 46.30 -16.22 -25.66
N SER A 312 46.57 -17.40 -25.11
CA SER A 312 46.93 -17.48 -23.69
C SER A 312 48.16 -16.61 -23.34
N SER A 313 49.07 -16.38 -24.29
CA SER A 313 50.19 -15.41 -24.20
C SER A 313 49.83 -13.94 -24.48
N THR A 314 48.63 -13.64 -24.97
CA THR A 314 48.13 -12.27 -25.23
C THR A 314 46.62 -12.21 -24.99
N PRO A 315 46.15 -12.36 -23.73
CA PRO A 315 44.72 -12.41 -23.42
C PRO A 315 44.13 -11.02 -23.16
N TRP A 316 44.95 -10.07 -22.70
CA TRP A 316 44.50 -8.72 -22.37
C TRP A 316 44.27 -7.88 -23.63
N THR A 317 43.13 -7.22 -23.68
CA THR A 317 42.79 -6.24 -24.71
C THR A 317 42.05 -5.05 -24.11
N GLU A 318 42.34 -3.85 -24.62
CA GLU A 318 41.48 -2.69 -24.39
C GLU A 318 40.16 -2.86 -25.17
N ARG A 319 39.05 -2.46 -24.54
CA ARG A 319 37.69 -2.48 -25.09
C ARG A 319 36.91 -1.24 -24.67
N GLY A 320 35.81 -1.02 -25.35
CA GLY A 320 34.85 0.04 -25.12
C GLY A 320 33.63 -0.18 -26.01
N GLY A 321 32.86 0.87 -26.22
CA GLY A 321 31.52 0.83 -26.79
C GLY A 321 30.48 1.14 -25.73
N THR A 322 29.29 1.53 -26.18
CA THR A 322 28.09 1.67 -25.33
C THR A 322 27.75 0.39 -24.58
N ASN A 323 28.17 -0.76 -25.12
CA ASN A 323 27.99 -2.11 -24.60
C ASN A 323 28.73 -2.37 -23.27
N LEU A 324 29.73 -1.57 -22.90
CA LEU A 324 30.29 -1.53 -21.54
C LEU A 324 29.31 -0.88 -20.54
N GLY A 325 28.56 0.13 -20.98
CA GLY A 325 27.67 0.90 -20.13
C GLY A 325 26.48 0.12 -19.61
N ALA A 326 25.88 -0.76 -20.42
CA ALA A 326 24.72 -1.57 -20.00
C ALA A 326 25.01 -2.55 -18.84
N PRO A 327 26.04 -3.43 -18.88
CA PRO A 327 26.41 -4.28 -17.76
C PRO A 327 26.92 -3.47 -16.56
N ALA A 328 27.60 -2.34 -16.79
CA ALA A 328 28.03 -1.44 -15.71
C ALA A 328 26.83 -0.82 -14.96
N TRP A 329 25.83 -0.32 -15.67
CA TRP A 329 24.58 0.17 -15.07
C TRP A 329 23.77 -0.98 -14.44
N ALA A 330 23.77 -2.17 -15.03
CA ALA A 330 23.12 -3.32 -14.41
C ALA A 330 23.74 -3.69 -13.05
N ALA A 331 25.06 -3.55 -12.91
CA ALA A 331 25.76 -3.69 -11.64
C ALA A 331 25.39 -2.59 -10.63
N LEU A 332 25.24 -1.33 -11.08
CA LEU A 332 24.79 -0.22 -10.21
C LEU A 332 23.36 -0.45 -9.67
N ILE A 333 22.44 -0.92 -10.50
CA ILE A 333 21.08 -1.29 -10.06
C ILE A 333 21.13 -2.46 -9.07
N ALA A 334 21.96 -3.48 -9.30
CA ALA A 334 22.15 -4.57 -8.33
C ALA A 334 22.73 -4.10 -6.98
N VAL A 335 23.58 -3.06 -6.96
CA VAL A 335 24.06 -2.43 -5.72
C VAL A 335 22.96 -1.62 -5.03
N ALA A 336 22.07 -0.94 -5.79
CA ALA A 336 20.88 -0.31 -5.22
C ALA A 336 19.90 -1.33 -4.64
N ASP A 337 19.62 -2.43 -5.35
CA ASP A 337 18.76 -3.53 -4.89
C ASP A 337 19.31 -4.20 -3.62
N GLN A 338 20.63 -4.33 -3.47
CA GLN A 338 21.27 -4.75 -2.20
C GLN A 338 20.92 -3.79 -1.04
N GLY A 339 20.94 -2.48 -1.28
CA GLY A 339 20.54 -1.47 -0.30
C GLY A 339 19.04 -1.54 0.03
N ARG A 340 18.19 -1.74 -0.97
CA ARG A 340 16.73 -1.92 -0.84
C ARG A 340 16.39 -3.16 0.00
N ALA A 341 17.02 -4.29 -0.30
CA ALA A 341 16.84 -5.52 0.47
C ALA A 341 17.25 -5.36 1.95
N ARG A 342 18.24 -4.51 2.25
CA ARG A 342 18.66 -4.20 3.63
C ARG A 342 17.64 -3.39 4.43
N ILE A 343 16.77 -2.62 3.77
CA ILE A 343 15.66 -1.90 4.40
C ILE A 343 14.30 -2.61 4.21
N GLY A 344 14.30 -3.85 3.69
CA GLY A 344 13.10 -4.68 3.53
C GLY A 344 12.28 -4.40 2.26
N LEU A 345 12.80 -3.60 1.32
CA LEU A 345 12.18 -3.38 0.01
C LEU A 345 12.60 -4.46 -1.00
N GLY A 346 11.73 -4.73 -1.97
CA GLY A 346 12.05 -5.56 -3.14
C GLY A 346 12.93 -4.83 -4.15
N SER A 347 13.44 -5.58 -5.13
CA SER A 347 14.21 -5.02 -6.25
C SER A 347 13.41 -4.03 -7.11
N LEU A 348 14.10 -3.23 -7.92
CA LEU A 348 13.51 -2.23 -8.80
C LEU A 348 12.91 -2.83 -10.08
N ASP A 349 11.63 -2.53 -10.34
CA ASP A 349 11.00 -2.74 -11.66
C ASP A 349 11.43 -1.65 -12.65
N GLY A 350 11.89 -2.05 -13.84
CA GLY A 350 12.38 -1.13 -14.89
C GLY A 350 11.38 -0.04 -15.29
N PRO A 351 10.22 -0.39 -15.88
CA PRO A 351 9.27 0.59 -16.43
C PRO A 351 8.49 1.42 -15.40
N THR A 352 8.18 0.88 -14.22
CA THR A 352 7.37 1.58 -13.20
C THR A 352 8.18 2.22 -12.08
N GLN A 353 9.43 1.79 -11.87
CA GLN A 353 10.30 2.36 -10.83
C GLN A 353 11.57 2.97 -11.43
N THR A 354 12.50 2.19 -11.98
CA THR A 354 13.85 2.67 -12.37
C THR A 354 13.81 3.84 -13.35
N LEU A 355 13.10 3.70 -14.47
CA LEU A 355 13.00 4.75 -15.48
C LEU A 355 12.25 6.01 -14.96
N PRO A 356 11.06 5.89 -14.33
CA PRO A 356 10.40 7.01 -13.65
C PRO A 356 11.16 7.66 -12.49
N MET A 357 12.11 6.95 -11.87
CA MET A 357 12.98 7.47 -10.82
C MET A 357 14.13 8.28 -11.40
N LEU A 358 14.92 7.71 -12.33
CA LEU A 358 16.08 8.37 -12.95
C LEU A 358 15.73 9.74 -13.55
N TYR A 359 14.60 9.84 -14.26
CA TYR A 359 14.10 11.11 -14.81
C TYR A 359 13.51 12.10 -13.78
N SER A 360 13.54 11.77 -12.49
CA SER A 360 13.16 12.64 -11.37
C SER A 360 14.25 12.82 -10.32
N LEU A 361 15.45 12.25 -10.53
CA LEU A 361 16.60 12.49 -9.67
C LEU A 361 17.18 13.89 -9.91
N PRO A 362 17.90 14.48 -8.94
CA PRO A 362 18.70 15.67 -9.15
C PRO A 362 19.75 15.49 -10.26
N SER A 363 20.05 16.55 -10.99
CA SER A 363 21.20 16.56 -11.92
C SER A 363 22.56 16.48 -11.19
N SER A 364 22.59 16.62 -9.86
CA SER A 364 23.80 16.39 -9.04
C SER A 364 24.18 14.92 -8.88
N ASP A 365 23.31 13.99 -9.26
CA ASP A 365 23.56 12.54 -9.18
C ASP A 365 24.28 12.02 -10.43
N PHE A 366 24.52 12.90 -11.40
CA PHE A 366 25.16 12.62 -12.68
C PHE A 366 26.30 13.61 -12.97
N HIS A 367 27.32 13.17 -13.69
CA HIS A 367 28.23 14.08 -14.39
C HIS A 367 27.61 14.50 -15.72
N ASP A 368 27.08 15.72 -15.77
CA ASP A 368 26.57 16.38 -16.98
C ASP A 368 27.69 16.57 -18.03
N VAL A 369 27.55 15.92 -19.19
CA VAL A 369 28.59 15.84 -20.23
C VAL A 369 28.41 16.93 -21.28
N THR A 370 28.54 18.19 -20.86
CA THR A 370 28.30 19.39 -21.70
C THR A 370 29.19 19.59 -22.95
N VAL A 371 30.09 18.64 -23.28
CA VAL A 371 31.07 18.79 -24.38
C VAL A 371 31.12 17.54 -25.26
N GLY A 372 30.80 17.71 -26.55
CA GLY A 372 30.94 16.67 -27.57
C GLY A 372 29.77 16.65 -28.55
N ASN A 373 29.68 15.57 -29.34
CA ASN A 373 28.51 15.27 -30.18
C ASN A 373 28.58 13.79 -30.63
N ASN A 374 27.45 13.11 -30.82
CA ASN A 374 27.42 11.76 -31.42
C ASN A 374 27.40 11.76 -32.96
N GLY A 375 27.68 12.91 -33.58
CA GLY A 375 27.65 13.13 -35.02
C GLY A 375 26.32 13.69 -35.55
N ALA A 376 25.21 13.53 -34.83
CA ALA A 376 23.92 14.17 -35.16
C ALA A 376 23.50 15.18 -34.09
N TYR A 377 23.61 14.81 -32.81
CA TYR A 377 23.28 15.63 -31.67
C TYR A 377 24.56 16.07 -30.95
N ALA A 378 24.60 17.35 -30.57
CA ALA A 378 25.65 17.90 -29.73
C ALA A 378 25.27 17.74 -28.26
N ALA A 379 26.29 17.60 -27.42
CA ALA A 379 26.12 17.58 -25.98
C ALA A 379 25.78 18.98 -25.44
N GLY A 380 25.11 19.06 -24.30
CA GLY A 380 24.76 20.33 -23.67
C GLY A 380 24.19 20.18 -22.26
N PRO A 381 23.98 21.28 -21.52
CA PRO A 381 23.56 21.20 -20.12
C PRO A 381 22.20 20.53 -19.91
N GLY A 382 22.13 19.58 -18.98
CA GLY A 382 20.95 18.77 -18.71
C GLY A 382 20.81 17.58 -19.68
N TYR A 383 19.57 17.12 -19.90
CA TYR A 383 19.32 15.95 -20.75
C TYR A 383 19.61 16.23 -22.23
N ASP A 384 20.46 15.41 -22.86
CA ASP A 384 20.74 15.46 -24.30
C ASP A 384 20.67 14.09 -25.01
N LEU A 385 20.60 14.12 -26.35
CA LEU A 385 20.43 12.94 -27.23
C LEU A 385 21.76 12.28 -27.65
N ALA A 386 22.83 12.52 -26.91
CA ALA A 386 24.16 11.94 -27.11
C ALA A 386 24.72 11.27 -25.85
N THR A 387 24.30 11.73 -24.66
CA THR A 387 24.78 11.34 -23.33
C THR A 387 23.67 11.23 -22.27
N GLY A 388 22.43 11.59 -22.59
CA GLY A 388 21.28 11.38 -21.71
C GLY A 388 21.32 12.34 -20.52
N LEU A 389 21.05 11.84 -19.32
CA LEU A 389 21.22 12.55 -18.05
C LEU A 389 22.70 12.73 -17.64
N GLY A 390 23.65 12.08 -18.34
CA GLY A 390 25.07 12.04 -17.98
C GLY A 390 25.50 10.68 -17.40
N THR A 391 26.72 10.62 -16.86
CA THR A 391 27.30 9.40 -16.26
C THR A 391 27.10 9.40 -14.73
N PRO A 392 27.13 8.24 -14.04
CA PRO A 392 26.66 8.15 -12.66
C PRO A 392 27.67 8.68 -11.61
N ILE A 393 27.19 9.49 -10.67
CA ILE A 393 27.86 9.74 -9.38
C ILE A 393 27.28 8.73 -8.38
N ALA A 394 27.79 7.51 -8.40
CA ALA A 394 27.14 6.34 -7.81
C ALA A 394 26.89 6.46 -6.30
N ASN A 395 27.73 7.20 -5.57
CA ASN A 395 27.58 7.45 -4.13
C ASN A 395 26.44 8.43 -3.76
N LEU A 396 25.83 9.11 -4.74
CA LEU A 396 24.60 9.93 -4.57
C LEU A 396 23.40 9.22 -5.21
N LEU A 397 23.58 8.77 -6.45
CA LEU A 397 22.61 8.03 -7.25
C LEU A 397 22.07 6.77 -6.54
N VAL A 398 22.93 5.95 -5.93
CA VAL A 398 22.48 4.68 -5.31
C VAL A 398 21.59 4.91 -4.08
N PRO A 399 21.89 5.84 -3.15
CA PRO A 399 20.93 6.32 -2.14
C PRO A 399 19.53 6.69 -2.68
N ASP A 400 19.44 7.59 -3.67
CA ASP A 400 18.14 8.06 -4.21
C ASP A 400 17.47 7.00 -5.14
N LEU A 401 18.19 5.91 -5.50
CA LEU A 401 17.61 4.68 -6.07
C LEU A 401 17.14 3.65 -5.02
N ILE A 402 17.63 3.74 -3.77
CA ILE A 402 17.14 2.89 -2.67
C ILE A 402 15.77 3.40 -2.20
N VAL A 403 15.63 4.71 -2.01
CA VAL A 403 14.35 5.38 -1.73
C VAL A 403 14.15 6.51 -2.76
N PRO A 404 13.06 6.50 -3.57
CA PRO A 404 12.81 7.55 -4.57
C PRO A 404 12.77 8.96 -3.95
N PRO A 405 13.19 10.01 -4.69
CA PRO A 405 13.16 11.38 -4.19
C PRO A 405 11.72 11.88 -4.02
N THR A 406 11.25 11.85 -2.77
CA THR A 406 10.07 12.58 -2.29
C THR A 406 10.45 13.99 -1.84
N ASP A 407 9.48 14.86 -1.57
CA ASP A 407 9.71 16.14 -0.87
C ASP A 407 10.45 15.93 0.46
N ASP A 408 10.03 14.92 1.22
CA ASP A 408 10.70 14.46 2.44
C ASP A 408 12.14 13.99 2.20
N ALA A 409 12.40 13.18 1.16
CA ALA A 409 13.73 12.66 0.88
C ALA A 409 14.69 13.77 0.44
N GLN A 410 14.22 14.71 -0.39
CA GLN A 410 14.99 15.90 -0.76
C GLN A 410 15.29 16.75 0.48
N PHE A 411 14.31 17.02 1.35
CA PHE A 411 14.54 17.71 2.62
C PHE A 411 15.59 17.00 3.49
N VAL A 412 15.50 15.69 3.68
CA VAL A 412 16.49 14.92 4.48
C VAL A 412 17.87 14.97 3.84
N ARG A 413 17.95 14.88 2.51
CA ARG A 413 19.21 14.89 1.74
C ARG A 413 19.87 16.25 1.81
N ASP A 414 19.12 17.33 1.65
CA ASP A 414 19.64 18.70 1.68
C ASP A 414 20.09 19.05 3.12
N VAL A 415 19.30 18.69 4.15
CA VAL A 415 19.73 18.75 5.56
C VAL A 415 21.03 17.98 5.80
N TYR A 416 21.16 16.79 5.21
CA TYR A 416 22.33 15.93 5.38
C TYR A 416 23.57 16.47 4.65
N ILE A 417 23.44 16.90 3.39
CA ILE A 417 24.53 17.46 2.58
C ILE A 417 25.06 18.74 3.20
N GLU A 418 24.19 19.67 3.60
CA GLU A 418 24.59 20.95 4.18
C GLU A 418 25.30 20.76 5.54
N ALA A 419 24.73 19.95 6.43
CA ALA A 419 25.31 19.69 7.74
C ALA A 419 26.64 18.90 7.65
N THR A 420 26.75 17.91 6.76
CA THR A 420 27.95 17.06 6.64
C THR A 420 28.98 17.57 5.64
N GLN A 421 28.68 18.64 4.91
CA GLN A 421 29.46 19.13 3.76
C GLN A 421 29.74 18.01 2.73
N GLY A 422 28.73 17.18 2.47
CA GLY A 422 28.77 16.10 1.50
C GLY A 422 29.59 14.85 1.88
N LEU A 423 29.89 14.60 3.17
CA LEU A 423 30.56 13.36 3.56
C LEU A 423 29.64 12.14 3.39
N THR A 424 30.15 11.15 2.65
CA THR A 424 29.36 10.03 2.12
C THR A 424 29.18 8.90 3.13
N ALA A 425 28.34 9.09 4.14
CA ALA A 425 27.77 7.98 4.92
C ALA A 425 26.27 7.86 4.67
N ALA A 426 25.92 7.18 3.56
CA ALA A 426 24.53 6.87 3.18
C ALA A 426 23.74 6.19 4.32
N GLU A 427 24.44 5.58 5.27
CA GLU A 427 23.94 4.97 6.51
C GLU A 427 23.22 5.98 7.41
N GLY A 428 23.80 7.18 7.60
CA GLY A 428 23.22 8.25 8.41
C GLY A 428 22.03 8.92 7.73
N PHE A 429 22.13 9.13 6.40
CA PHE A 429 21.04 9.61 5.55
C PHE A 429 19.85 8.64 5.57
N ASN A 430 20.05 7.36 5.24
CA ASN A 430 18.99 6.34 5.20
C ASN A 430 18.36 6.12 6.60
N ALA A 431 19.14 6.18 7.67
CA ALA A 431 18.64 6.08 9.05
C ALA A 431 17.93 7.36 9.55
N ALA A 432 18.07 8.49 8.85
CA ALA A 432 17.24 9.67 9.04
C ALA A 432 15.94 9.53 8.20
N LEU A 433 16.07 9.30 6.90
CA LEU A 433 14.97 9.19 5.94
C LEU A 433 13.94 8.14 6.35
N SER A 434 14.36 6.95 6.77
CA SER A 434 13.47 5.89 7.26
C SER A 434 12.57 6.33 8.44
N LYS A 435 13.00 7.28 9.28
CA LYS A 435 12.19 7.84 10.39
C LYS A 435 11.17 8.86 9.88
N VAL A 436 11.51 9.59 8.81
CA VAL A 436 10.64 10.55 8.11
C VAL A 436 9.56 9.76 7.36
N ASP A 437 9.92 8.79 6.53
CA ASP A 437 8.97 7.92 5.83
C ASP A 437 7.98 7.23 6.77
N ALA A 438 8.46 6.67 7.89
CA ALA A 438 7.61 6.05 8.91
C ALA A 438 6.65 7.06 9.57
N ALA A 439 7.09 8.30 9.78
CA ALA A 439 6.22 9.38 10.26
C ALA A 439 5.26 9.87 9.17
N ARG A 440 5.66 9.90 7.88
CA ARG A 440 4.81 10.30 6.75
C ARG A 440 3.66 9.32 6.63
N ALA A 441 3.94 8.03 6.57
CA ALA A 441 2.92 6.98 6.55
C ALA A 441 1.90 7.16 7.69
N SER A 442 2.36 7.45 8.91
CA SER A 442 1.47 7.71 10.06
C SER A 442 0.61 8.98 9.90
N VAL A 443 1.18 10.11 9.50
CA VAL A 443 0.42 11.37 9.33
C VAL A 443 -0.55 11.28 8.15
N LEU A 444 -0.12 10.71 7.01
CA LEU A 444 -0.97 10.49 5.85
C LEU A 444 -2.08 9.47 6.14
N ALA A 445 -1.84 8.41 6.92
CA ALA A 445 -2.89 7.49 7.38
C ALA A 445 -3.96 8.20 8.21
N ASN A 446 -3.55 9.06 9.16
CA ASN A 446 -4.51 9.85 9.95
C ASN A 446 -5.33 10.80 9.07
N TYR A 447 -4.72 11.47 8.09
CA TYR A 447 -5.45 12.33 7.16
C TYR A 447 -6.38 11.54 6.23
N ALA A 448 -5.90 10.46 5.61
CA ALA A 448 -6.66 9.59 4.72
C ALA A 448 -7.92 9.03 5.41
N ASN A 449 -7.79 8.56 6.66
CA ASN A 449 -8.94 8.20 7.49
C ASN A 449 -9.96 9.34 7.55
N SER A 450 -9.54 10.56 7.94
CA SER A 450 -10.46 11.71 8.04
C SER A 450 -11.15 12.10 6.72
N TYR A 451 -10.47 11.88 5.58
CA TYR A 451 -10.99 12.16 4.25
C TYR A 451 -12.02 11.12 3.80
N VAL A 452 -11.72 9.83 3.99
CA VAL A 452 -12.65 8.72 3.68
C VAL A 452 -13.91 8.80 4.54
N LEU A 453 -13.76 9.09 5.84
CA LEU A 453 -14.82 9.30 6.83
C LEU A 453 -15.81 10.43 6.49
N SER A 454 -15.46 11.34 5.58
CA SER A 454 -16.23 12.54 5.25
C SER A 454 -16.70 12.59 3.80
N LEU A 455 -15.82 12.29 2.84
CA LEU A 455 -16.09 12.43 1.40
C LEU A 455 -16.28 11.08 0.69
N GLY A 456 -15.48 10.06 1.01
CA GLY A 456 -15.61 8.72 0.42
C GLY A 456 -16.98 8.11 0.68
N ARG A 457 -17.42 8.13 1.95
CA ARG A 457 -18.78 7.75 2.37
C ARG A 457 -19.88 8.47 1.57
N ALA A 458 -19.72 9.76 1.29
CA ALA A 458 -20.72 10.55 0.57
C ALA A 458 -20.82 10.16 -0.91
N GLN A 459 -19.70 9.80 -1.56
CA GLN A 459 -19.71 9.33 -2.95
C GLN A 459 -20.32 7.94 -3.08
N LEU A 460 -20.00 7.01 -2.17
CA LEU A 460 -20.59 5.65 -2.21
C LEU A 460 -22.13 5.68 -2.16
N VAL A 461 -22.71 6.55 -1.34
CA VAL A 461 -24.17 6.74 -1.26
C VAL A 461 -24.77 7.21 -2.61
N GLN A 462 -24.02 7.93 -3.44
CA GLN A 462 -24.44 8.28 -4.81
C GLN A 462 -24.31 7.09 -5.76
N ASP A 463 -23.17 6.38 -5.72
CA ASP A 463 -22.86 5.27 -6.63
C ASP A 463 -23.89 4.13 -6.51
N LEU A 464 -24.33 3.80 -5.28
CA LEU A 464 -25.35 2.77 -4.99
C LEU A 464 -26.76 3.07 -5.55
N TYR A 465 -26.99 4.28 -6.04
CA TYR A 465 -28.29 4.77 -6.56
C TYR A 465 -28.22 5.32 -8.00
N SER A 466 -27.03 5.54 -8.57
CA SER A 466 -26.89 6.19 -9.87
C SER A 466 -26.79 5.19 -11.02
N SER A 467 -27.54 5.41 -12.10
CA SER A 467 -27.55 4.51 -13.27
C SER A 467 -26.36 4.67 -14.22
N ILE A 468 -25.33 5.43 -13.84
CA ILE A 468 -24.12 5.62 -14.65
C ILE A 468 -23.13 4.51 -14.30
N SER A 469 -23.22 3.40 -15.03
CA SER A 469 -22.34 2.24 -14.87
C SER A 469 -20.88 2.57 -15.19
N GLY A 470 -20.07 2.75 -14.15
CA GLY A 470 -18.62 2.90 -14.29
C GLY A 470 -17.91 2.88 -12.94
N GLY A 471 -17.32 1.73 -12.58
CA GLY A 471 -16.38 1.55 -11.45
C GLY A 471 -16.76 2.23 -10.15
N SER A 472 -17.65 1.61 -9.36
CA SER A 472 -17.79 1.94 -7.94
C SER A 472 -16.47 1.69 -7.22
N VAL A 473 -16.13 2.55 -6.25
CA VAL A 473 -14.88 2.48 -5.46
C VAL A 473 -14.71 1.14 -4.74
N LEU A 474 -15.83 0.44 -4.45
CA LEU A 474 -15.88 -0.83 -3.73
C LEU A 474 -16.51 -1.96 -4.58
N GLY A 475 -16.59 -1.79 -5.91
CA GLY A 475 -17.21 -2.76 -6.83
C GLY A 475 -18.75 -2.75 -6.84
N VAL A 476 -19.38 -2.41 -5.71
CA VAL A 476 -20.84 -2.41 -5.52
C VAL A 476 -21.57 -1.61 -6.61
N GLY A 477 -22.42 -2.27 -7.39
CA GLY A 477 -23.17 -1.65 -8.47
C GLY A 477 -24.31 -0.72 -8.03
N ASN A 478 -25.04 -0.21 -9.03
CA ASN A 478 -26.29 0.53 -8.82
C ASN A 478 -27.38 -0.39 -8.28
N LEU A 479 -27.51 -0.49 -6.96
CA LEU A 479 -28.51 -1.35 -6.30
C LEU A 479 -29.94 -0.87 -6.57
N ILE A 480 -30.20 0.43 -6.43
CA ILE A 480 -31.57 0.96 -6.36
C ILE A 480 -32.14 1.37 -7.73
N GLY A 481 -31.37 1.26 -8.81
CA GLY A 481 -31.85 1.47 -10.19
C GLY A 481 -32.14 2.93 -10.57
N ARG A 482 -32.39 3.81 -9.60
CA ARG A 482 -32.90 5.19 -9.78
C ARG A 482 -32.25 6.19 -8.82
N ALA A 483 -32.10 7.42 -9.32
CA ALA A 483 -31.40 8.51 -8.65
C ALA A 483 -31.80 8.75 -7.17
N LEU A 484 -30.78 9.09 -6.38
CA LEU A 484 -30.85 9.41 -4.96
C LEU A 484 -31.63 10.71 -4.69
N THR A 485 -32.50 10.72 -3.68
CA THR A 485 -33.11 11.97 -3.20
C THR A 485 -32.27 12.64 -2.11
N PRO A 486 -32.34 13.98 -1.92
CA PRO A 486 -31.59 14.68 -0.87
C PRO A 486 -31.88 14.19 0.56
N GLY A 487 -33.06 13.62 0.81
CA GLY A 487 -33.41 13.02 2.10
C GLY A 487 -32.67 11.70 2.35
N GLU A 488 -32.61 10.83 1.34
CA GLU A 488 -31.85 9.57 1.39
C GLU A 488 -30.35 9.84 1.52
N ALA A 489 -29.83 10.84 0.79
CA ALA A 489 -28.43 11.25 0.87
C ALA A 489 -28.02 11.63 2.30
N ASN A 490 -28.77 12.52 2.95
CA ASN A 490 -28.53 12.90 4.33
C ASN A 490 -28.72 11.73 5.31
N TYR A 491 -29.72 10.88 5.09
CA TYR A 491 -29.99 9.73 5.97
C TYR A 491 -28.80 8.76 5.99
N TRP A 492 -28.35 8.29 4.82
CA TRP A 492 -27.26 7.32 4.73
C TRP A 492 -25.91 7.92 5.14
N ALA A 493 -25.60 9.15 4.72
CA ALA A 493 -24.40 9.84 5.21
C ALA A 493 -24.38 9.92 6.76
N THR A 494 -25.53 10.17 7.39
CA THR A 494 -25.65 10.17 8.86
C THR A 494 -25.48 8.78 9.47
N GLN A 495 -26.01 7.72 8.85
CA GLN A 495 -25.82 6.34 9.36
C GLN A 495 -24.35 5.91 9.31
N LEU A 496 -23.67 6.17 8.19
CA LEU A 496 -22.26 5.86 8.01
C LEU A 496 -21.39 6.69 8.97
N GLN A 497 -21.67 7.98 9.14
CA GLN A 497 -21.04 8.83 10.16
C GLN A 497 -21.21 8.28 11.59
N ASN A 498 -22.34 7.65 11.91
CA ASN A 498 -22.55 7.02 13.22
C ASN A 498 -21.82 5.66 13.39
N GLY A 499 -21.14 5.14 12.36
CA GLY A 499 -20.33 3.92 12.41
C GLY A 499 -20.93 2.69 11.72
N MET A 500 -22.00 2.85 10.93
CA MET A 500 -22.56 1.77 10.12
C MET A 500 -21.54 1.29 9.06
N SER A 501 -21.44 -0.03 8.85
CA SER A 501 -20.62 -0.59 7.75
C SER A 501 -21.33 -0.48 6.41
N TYR A 502 -20.61 -0.59 5.30
CA TYR A 502 -21.26 -0.50 3.98
C TYR A 502 -22.16 -1.71 3.71
N GLU A 503 -21.80 -2.89 4.22
CA GLU A 503 -22.62 -4.10 4.21
C GLU A 503 -23.95 -3.92 4.95
N GLN A 504 -23.93 -3.25 6.11
CA GLN A 504 -25.16 -2.96 6.87
C GLN A 504 -26.11 -2.04 6.11
N MET A 505 -25.57 -1.09 5.32
CA MET A 505 -26.35 -0.26 4.41
C MET A 505 -26.86 -1.06 3.19
N ILE A 506 -25.99 -1.84 2.53
CA ILE A 506 -26.34 -2.70 1.38
C ILE A 506 -27.46 -3.69 1.76
N VAL A 507 -27.41 -4.28 2.96
CA VAL A 507 -28.45 -5.17 3.48
C VAL A 507 -29.79 -4.45 3.68
N GLN A 508 -29.80 -3.23 4.21
CA GLN A 508 -31.04 -2.46 4.36
C GLN A 508 -31.62 -2.01 3.01
N LEU A 509 -30.76 -1.69 2.04
CA LEU A 509 -31.19 -1.36 0.67
C LEU A 509 -31.77 -2.58 -0.05
N THR A 510 -31.05 -3.71 -0.06
CA THR A 510 -31.44 -4.93 -0.79
C THR A 510 -32.62 -5.68 -0.16
N SER A 511 -32.78 -5.62 1.17
CA SER A 511 -33.97 -6.20 1.83
C SER A 511 -35.25 -5.36 1.64
N SER A 512 -35.13 -4.11 1.21
CA SER A 512 -36.24 -3.18 1.08
C SER A 512 -37.29 -3.63 0.06
N THR A 513 -38.54 -3.24 0.30
CA THR A 513 -39.65 -3.45 -0.65
C THR A 513 -39.45 -2.71 -1.97
N THR A 514 -38.68 -1.63 -1.99
CA THR A 514 -38.27 -0.92 -3.22
C THR A 514 -37.42 -1.84 -4.09
N TYR A 515 -36.29 -2.32 -3.59
CA TYR A 515 -35.38 -3.20 -4.33
C TYR A 515 -36.10 -4.49 -4.77
N PHE A 516 -36.88 -5.11 -3.88
CA PHE A 516 -37.60 -6.35 -4.20
C PHE A 516 -38.67 -6.18 -5.30
N ALA A 517 -39.20 -4.97 -5.48
CA ALA A 517 -40.19 -4.64 -6.51
C ALA A 517 -39.56 -4.12 -7.82
N GLU A 518 -38.25 -3.89 -7.89
CA GLU A 518 -37.60 -3.36 -9.09
C GLU A 518 -37.79 -4.26 -10.33
N THR A 519 -38.14 -3.61 -11.44
CA THR A 519 -38.28 -4.23 -12.77
C THR A 519 -37.86 -3.21 -13.83
N GLY A 520 -36.63 -3.35 -14.33
CA GLY A 520 -35.98 -2.41 -15.24
C GLY A 520 -34.94 -3.05 -16.15
N ALA A 521 -34.18 -2.21 -16.86
CA ALA A 521 -33.11 -2.66 -17.75
C ALA A 521 -31.83 -3.00 -16.94
N GLY A 522 -31.81 -4.18 -16.35
CA GLY A 522 -30.73 -4.67 -15.48
C GLY A 522 -31.26 -5.40 -14.24
N HIS A 523 -32.40 -4.93 -13.72
CA HIS A 523 -33.06 -5.47 -12.52
C HIS A 523 -34.34 -6.23 -12.87
N VAL A 524 -34.39 -7.55 -12.57
CA VAL A 524 -35.53 -8.41 -12.95
C VAL A 524 -36.03 -9.28 -11.78
N ILE A 525 -36.12 -8.69 -10.58
CA ILE A 525 -36.57 -9.39 -9.37
C ILE A 525 -38.07 -9.71 -9.46
N ASN A 526 -38.91 -8.68 -9.67
CA ASN A 526 -40.37 -8.83 -9.77
C ASN A 526 -40.98 -9.59 -8.57
N GLY A 527 -40.53 -9.28 -7.34
CA GLY A 527 -41.04 -9.83 -6.08
C GLY A 527 -40.94 -11.34 -5.90
N ARG A 528 -39.80 -11.97 -6.24
CA ARG A 528 -39.58 -13.43 -6.13
C ARG A 528 -38.18 -13.78 -5.63
N ASP A 529 -38.08 -14.65 -4.62
CA ASP A 529 -36.85 -15.12 -3.98
C ASP A 529 -35.70 -15.47 -4.93
N ALA A 530 -35.93 -16.43 -5.83
CA ALA A 530 -34.86 -16.90 -6.71
C ALA A 530 -34.35 -15.79 -7.62
N ALA A 531 -35.21 -14.83 -8.01
CA ALA A 531 -34.80 -13.68 -8.81
C ALA A 531 -34.07 -12.62 -7.96
N PHE A 532 -34.48 -12.41 -6.70
CA PHE A 532 -33.76 -11.60 -5.71
C PHE A 532 -32.33 -12.12 -5.48
N VAL A 533 -32.17 -13.42 -5.22
CA VAL A 533 -30.85 -14.06 -5.03
C VAL A 533 -30.01 -14.02 -6.30
N ASN A 534 -30.60 -14.12 -7.50
CA ASN A 534 -29.84 -13.89 -8.74
C ASN A 534 -29.42 -12.42 -8.90
N GLN A 535 -30.30 -11.47 -8.58
CA GLN A 535 -30.01 -10.04 -8.77
C GLN A 535 -28.89 -9.55 -7.86
N ILE A 536 -28.98 -9.82 -6.55
CA ILE A 536 -27.95 -9.38 -5.60
C ILE A 536 -26.56 -9.95 -5.95
N TYR A 537 -26.49 -11.14 -6.54
CA TYR A 537 -25.23 -11.70 -7.04
C TYR A 537 -24.68 -10.98 -8.28
N ASN A 538 -25.53 -10.52 -9.19
CA ASN A 538 -25.09 -9.72 -10.35
C ASN A 538 -24.70 -8.28 -9.94
N ASP A 539 -25.41 -7.72 -8.96
CA ASP A 539 -25.17 -6.37 -8.44
C ASP A 539 -23.87 -6.27 -7.60
N LEU A 540 -23.48 -7.34 -6.89
CA LEU A 540 -22.31 -7.39 -5.99
C LEU A 540 -21.07 -8.11 -6.57
N PHE A 541 -21.25 -9.12 -7.43
CA PHE A 541 -20.15 -9.95 -7.96
C PHE A 541 -20.10 -10.03 -9.49
N HIS A 542 -21.05 -9.37 -10.17
CA HIS A 542 -21.22 -9.42 -11.64
C HIS A 542 -21.32 -10.85 -12.23
N ARG A 543 -21.72 -11.83 -11.40
CA ARG A 543 -21.98 -13.23 -11.76
C ARG A 543 -23.36 -13.69 -11.31
N ASN A 544 -23.79 -14.86 -11.79
CA ASN A 544 -24.94 -15.56 -11.23
C ASN A 544 -24.52 -16.46 -10.04
N PRO A 545 -25.43 -16.76 -9.09
CA PRO A 545 -25.20 -17.73 -8.04
C PRO A 545 -25.11 -19.15 -8.60
N THR A 546 -24.37 -20.01 -7.92
CA THR A 546 -24.32 -21.46 -8.17
C THR A 546 -25.61 -22.13 -7.71
N THR A 547 -25.83 -23.36 -8.20
CA THR A 547 -26.99 -24.18 -7.83
C THR A 547 -27.07 -24.46 -6.32
N TYR A 548 -25.93 -24.48 -5.61
CA TYR A 548 -25.88 -24.72 -4.17
C TYR A 548 -26.25 -23.46 -3.37
N GLU A 549 -25.64 -22.31 -3.70
CA GLU A 549 -25.97 -21.01 -3.11
C GLU A 549 -27.47 -20.73 -3.26
N LEU A 550 -28.00 -20.86 -4.48
CA LEU A 550 -29.40 -20.58 -4.79
C LEU A 550 -30.37 -21.58 -4.13
N ASN A 551 -30.24 -22.88 -4.41
CA ASN A 551 -31.27 -23.87 -4.10
C ASN A 551 -31.04 -24.63 -2.78
N THR A 552 -29.89 -24.49 -2.12
CA THR A 552 -29.57 -25.19 -0.87
C THR A 552 -29.34 -24.23 0.30
N LEU A 553 -28.80 -23.03 0.07
CA LEU A 553 -28.64 -22.02 1.12
C LEU A 553 -29.83 -21.05 1.16
N PHE A 554 -29.96 -20.16 0.18
CA PHE A 554 -30.74 -18.93 0.36
C PHE A 554 -32.24 -19.07 0.08
N VAL A 555 -32.66 -19.68 -1.03
CA VAL A 555 -34.11 -19.83 -1.32
C VAL A 555 -34.83 -20.68 -0.25
N PRO A 556 -34.27 -21.81 0.25
CA PRO A 556 -34.88 -22.54 1.36
C PRO A 556 -35.02 -21.73 2.66
N GLN A 557 -34.09 -20.82 2.94
CA GLN A 557 -34.12 -19.96 4.13
C GLN A 557 -35.25 -18.93 4.06
N LEU A 558 -35.47 -18.31 2.89
CA LEU A 558 -36.57 -17.37 2.65
C LEU A 558 -37.93 -18.07 2.83
N ASN A 559 -38.14 -19.18 2.11
CA ASN A 559 -39.34 -20.02 2.22
C ASN A 559 -39.62 -20.47 3.67
N ALA A 560 -38.58 -20.79 4.45
CA ALA A 560 -38.76 -21.22 5.85
C ALA A 560 -39.25 -20.07 6.75
N ALA A 561 -38.77 -18.84 6.55
CA ALA A 561 -39.21 -17.67 7.29
C ALA A 561 -40.66 -17.28 6.95
N GLU A 562 -41.04 -17.34 5.67
CA GLU A 562 -42.41 -17.14 5.20
C GLU A 562 -43.38 -18.13 5.85
N ASN A 563 -43.07 -19.44 5.81
CA ASN A 563 -43.93 -20.46 6.44
C ASN A 563 -44.12 -20.24 7.95
N LEU A 564 -43.09 -19.75 8.66
CA LEU A 564 -43.20 -19.40 10.08
C LEU A 564 -44.11 -18.17 10.30
N ALA A 565 -44.03 -17.16 9.42
CA ALA A 565 -44.91 -15.99 9.47
C ALA A 565 -46.37 -16.38 9.22
N HIS A 566 -46.64 -17.22 8.22
CA HIS A 566 -47.96 -17.76 7.94
C HIS A 566 -48.54 -18.55 9.12
N GLN A 567 -47.73 -19.34 9.82
CA GLN A 567 -48.15 -20.04 11.05
C GLN A 567 -48.51 -19.07 12.17
N GLN A 568 -47.69 -18.03 12.39
CA GLN A 568 -47.97 -17.03 13.42
C GLN A 568 -49.22 -16.18 13.11
N ASP A 569 -49.50 -15.90 11.84
CA ASP A 569 -50.72 -15.20 11.39
C ASP A 569 -51.99 -16.05 11.60
N VAL A 570 -51.90 -17.35 11.32
CA VAL A 570 -52.91 -18.36 11.65
C VAL A 570 -53.18 -18.39 13.16
N ASP A 571 -52.14 -18.50 13.98
CA ASP A 571 -52.27 -18.52 15.45
C ASP A 571 -52.90 -17.21 15.99
N ASN A 572 -52.55 -16.06 15.42
CA ASN A 572 -53.14 -14.76 15.77
C ASN A 572 -54.66 -14.72 15.48
N LEU A 573 -55.10 -15.21 14.32
CA LEU A 573 -56.51 -15.25 13.95
C LEU A 573 -57.30 -16.24 14.81
N LEU A 574 -56.77 -17.46 15.00
CA LEU A 574 -57.45 -18.53 15.74
C LEU A 574 -57.47 -18.28 17.26
N GLY A 575 -56.45 -17.58 17.79
CA GLY A 575 -56.48 -17.03 19.15
C GLY A 575 -57.46 -15.86 19.32
N GLY A 576 -57.94 -15.27 18.22
CA GLY A 576 -58.79 -14.08 18.22
C GLY A 576 -60.22 -14.31 18.73
N GLN A 577 -60.76 -13.35 19.47
CA GLN A 577 -62.12 -13.40 20.01
C GLN A 577 -63.19 -13.57 18.90
N ALA A 578 -62.95 -13.08 17.69
CA ALA A 578 -63.84 -13.26 16.54
C ALA A 578 -63.96 -14.74 16.15
N TYR A 579 -62.83 -15.45 16.01
CA TYR A 579 -62.83 -16.88 15.72
C TYR A 579 -63.40 -17.70 16.87
N GLN A 580 -63.01 -17.42 18.12
CA GLN A 580 -63.57 -18.07 19.29
C GLN A 580 -65.11 -17.90 19.36
N THR A 581 -65.63 -16.71 18.98
CA THR A 581 -67.09 -16.47 18.88
C THR A 581 -67.71 -17.33 17.78
N ALA A 582 -67.08 -17.41 16.60
CA ALA A 582 -67.55 -18.25 15.49
C ALA A 582 -67.56 -19.75 15.86
N VAL A 583 -66.54 -20.24 16.58
CA VAL A 583 -66.48 -21.62 17.10
C VAL A 583 -67.65 -21.89 18.06
N VAL A 584 -67.87 -21.04 19.06
CA VAL A 584 -69.02 -21.20 19.99
C VAL A 584 -70.34 -21.22 19.20
N GLN A 585 -70.52 -20.29 18.26
CA GLN A 585 -71.72 -20.19 17.43
C GLN A 585 -71.94 -21.44 16.57
N GLY A 586 -70.88 -21.99 15.95
CA GLY A 586 -70.91 -23.19 15.13
C GLY A 586 -71.23 -24.46 15.93
N LEU A 587 -70.67 -24.58 17.14
CA LEU A 587 -70.93 -25.71 18.04
C LEU A 587 -72.38 -25.73 18.53
N TYR A 588 -72.94 -24.59 18.94
CA TYR A 588 -74.37 -24.50 19.25
C TYR A 588 -75.25 -24.80 18.03
N THR A 589 -74.88 -24.31 16.84
CA THR A 589 -75.63 -24.59 15.61
C THR A 589 -75.62 -26.09 15.27
N THR A 590 -74.49 -26.77 15.49
CA THR A 590 -74.30 -28.21 15.22
C THR A 590 -75.04 -29.10 16.22
N TYR A 591 -74.86 -28.85 17.53
CA TYR A 591 -75.36 -29.74 18.58
C TYR A 591 -76.75 -29.37 19.10
N MET A 592 -77.13 -28.09 19.07
CA MET A 592 -78.44 -27.58 19.53
C MET A 592 -79.37 -27.14 18.39
N GLY A 593 -78.95 -27.27 17.12
CA GLY A 593 -79.74 -26.87 15.96
C GLY A 593 -80.05 -25.36 15.87
N ARG A 594 -79.39 -24.52 16.69
CA ARG A 594 -79.67 -23.08 16.82
C ARG A 594 -78.42 -22.24 17.05
N ALA A 595 -78.53 -20.95 16.71
CA ALA A 595 -77.58 -19.93 17.15
C ALA A 595 -77.40 -19.92 18.68
N ALA A 596 -76.18 -19.59 19.15
CA ALA A 596 -75.94 -19.28 20.55
C ALA A 596 -76.49 -17.89 20.91
N GLY A 597 -76.98 -17.73 22.13
CA GLY A 597 -77.36 -16.45 22.72
C GLY A 597 -76.16 -15.71 23.34
N VAL A 598 -76.32 -14.41 23.61
CA VAL A 598 -75.23 -13.54 24.11
C VAL A 598 -74.55 -14.08 25.38
N GLY A 599 -75.31 -14.66 26.32
CA GLY A 599 -74.75 -15.26 27.54
C GLY A 599 -74.01 -16.60 27.30
N GLU A 600 -74.41 -17.34 26.28
CA GLU A 600 -73.78 -18.61 25.87
C GLU A 600 -72.46 -18.33 25.15
N ILE A 601 -72.45 -17.31 24.27
CA ILE A 601 -71.23 -16.76 23.67
C ILE A 601 -70.26 -16.30 24.76
N ALA A 602 -70.72 -15.49 25.73
CA ALA A 602 -69.87 -15.02 26.83
C ALA A 602 -69.29 -16.18 27.67
N SER A 603 -70.08 -17.22 27.95
CA SER A 603 -69.61 -18.39 28.71
C SER A 603 -68.63 -19.25 27.90
N GLY A 604 -68.90 -19.48 26.61
CA GLY A 604 -67.99 -20.21 25.72
C GLY A 604 -66.66 -19.49 25.50
N LEU A 605 -66.70 -18.17 25.27
CA LEU A 605 -65.50 -17.32 25.22
C LEU A 605 -64.70 -17.40 26.53
N THR A 606 -65.37 -17.30 27.68
CA THR A 606 -64.70 -17.39 28.99
C THR A 606 -63.98 -18.72 29.18
N LEU A 607 -64.57 -19.83 28.72
CA LEU A 607 -63.95 -21.16 28.77
C LEU A 607 -62.71 -21.24 27.86
N LEU A 608 -62.83 -20.84 26.59
CA LEU A 608 -61.74 -20.89 25.61
C LEU A 608 -60.57 -19.98 26.01
N GLN A 609 -60.87 -18.77 26.50
CA GLN A 609 -59.87 -17.79 26.96
C GLN A 609 -59.16 -18.20 28.26
N GLN A 610 -59.69 -19.19 28.99
CA GLN A 610 -59.03 -19.81 30.16
C GLN A 610 -58.25 -21.08 29.81
N GLY A 611 -58.06 -21.38 28.51
CA GLY A 611 -57.38 -22.60 28.05
C GLY A 611 -58.25 -23.85 28.08
N GLY A 612 -59.56 -23.71 28.24
CA GLY A 612 -60.51 -24.79 27.99
C GLY A 612 -60.65 -25.07 26.50
N THR A 613 -60.96 -26.31 26.13
CA THR A 613 -60.91 -26.74 24.72
C THR A 613 -62.30 -26.79 24.07
N PRO A 614 -62.41 -26.78 22.72
CA PRO A 614 -63.68 -26.95 22.02
C PRO A 614 -64.42 -28.24 22.40
N GLU A 615 -63.72 -29.33 22.68
CA GLU A 615 -64.28 -30.61 23.12
C GLU A 615 -64.91 -30.51 24.52
N GLN A 616 -64.29 -29.75 25.43
CA GLN A 616 -64.88 -29.46 26.75
C GLN A 616 -66.15 -28.61 26.64
N LEU A 617 -66.22 -27.73 25.65
CA LEU A 617 -67.41 -26.96 25.31
C LEU A 617 -68.50 -27.83 24.66
N ILE A 618 -68.14 -28.76 23.76
CA ILE A 618 -69.05 -29.77 23.22
C ILE A 618 -69.68 -30.58 24.36
N GLY A 619 -68.86 -31.09 25.29
CA GLY A 619 -69.37 -31.82 26.45
C GLY A 619 -70.24 -30.96 27.38
N ALA A 620 -69.96 -29.66 27.52
CA ALA A 620 -70.82 -28.74 28.27
C ALA A 620 -72.20 -28.53 27.59
N ILE A 621 -72.23 -28.41 26.26
CA ILE A 621 -73.45 -28.26 25.46
C ILE A 621 -74.28 -29.56 25.48
N VAL A 622 -73.66 -30.68 25.10
CA VAL A 622 -74.29 -32.01 24.95
C VAL A 622 -74.60 -32.65 26.32
N GLY A 623 -73.87 -32.29 27.37
CA GLY A 623 -74.20 -32.65 28.75
C GLY A 623 -75.24 -31.75 29.43
N SER A 624 -75.76 -30.72 28.74
CA SER A 624 -76.65 -29.72 29.36
C SER A 624 -78.09 -30.22 29.59
N THR A 625 -78.75 -29.62 30.58
CA THR A 625 -80.17 -29.84 30.87
C THR A 625 -81.09 -29.44 29.71
N GLU A 626 -80.71 -28.46 28.89
CA GLU A 626 -81.45 -28.09 27.67
C GLU A 626 -81.34 -29.21 26.61
N TYR A 627 -80.12 -29.67 26.34
CA TYR A 627 -79.86 -30.75 25.39
C TYR A 627 -80.59 -32.04 25.79
N PHE A 628 -80.50 -32.46 27.06
CA PHE A 628 -81.18 -33.65 27.58
C PHE A 628 -82.69 -33.61 27.38
N ASN A 629 -83.33 -32.45 27.62
CA ASN A 629 -84.80 -32.33 27.58
C ASN A 629 -85.36 -32.07 26.17
N ARG A 630 -84.64 -31.34 25.31
CA ARG A 630 -85.13 -30.93 23.98
C ARG A 630 -84.44 -31.67 22.84
N GLU A 631 -83.11 -31.65 22.81
CA GLU A 631 -82.34 -32.08 21.63
C GLU A 631 -82.17 -33.59 21.57
N ALA A 632 -81.78 -34.25 22.67
CA ALA A 632 -81.57 -35.69 22.64
C ALA A 632 -82.79 -36.49 22.12
N PRO A 633 -84.05 -36.18 22.52
CA PRO A 633 -85.24 -36.79 21.92
C PRO A 633 -85.43 -36.48 20.43
N ALA A 634 -85.14 -35.26 20.00
CA ALA A 634 -85.25 -34.83 18.60
C ALA A 634 -84.18 -35.49 17.70
N VAL A 635 -82.94 -35.56 18.19
CA VAL A 635 -81.79 -36.19 17.55
C VAL A 635 -82.02 -37.70 17.39
N VAL A 636 -82.50 -38.41 18.41
CA VAL A 636 -82.87 -39.83 18.28
C VAL A 636 -84.03 -39.99 17.30
N GLY A 637 -85.11 -39.21 17.50
CA GLY A 637 -86.31 -39.20 16.67
C GLY A 637 -87.33 -40.25 17.10
N GLY A 638 -88.25 -40.61 16.19
CA GLY A 638 -89.21 -41.71 16.40
C GLY A 638 -90.27 -41.50 17.50
N GLY A 639 -90.38 -40.30 18.06
CA GLY A 639 -91.26 -40.02 19.22
C GLY A 639 -90.64 -40.38 20.58
N ALA A 640 -89.30 -40.48 20.66
CA ALA A 640 -88.58 -40.65 21.91
C ALA A 640 -88.90 -39.54 22.93
N THR A 641 -88.72 -39.84 24.21
CA THR A 641 -88.81 -38.89 25.33
C THR A 641 -87.45 -38.70 26.01
N ALA A 642 -87.29 -37.61 26.76
CA ALA A 642 -86.09 -37.39 27.57
C ALA A 642 -85.86 -38.53 28.58
N GLY A 643 -84.59 -38.89 28.78
CA GLY A 643 -84.16 -40.05 29.58
C GLY A 643 -82.76 -40.52 29.17
N ASP A 644 -82.06 -41.20 30.07
CA ASP A 644 -80.63 -41.49 29.93
C ASP A 644 -80.29 -42.30 28.68
N ALA A 645 -81.11 -43.30 28.33
CA ALA A 645 -80.90 -44.09 27.11
C ALA A 645 -81.03 -43.22 25.84
N THR A 646 -81.96 -42.26 25.84
CA THR A 646 -82.14 -41.28 24.77
C THR A 646 -80.94 -40.32 24.70
N LEU A 647 -80.43 -39.86 25.85
CA LEU A 647 -79.22 -39.02 25.93
C LEU A 647 -78.01 -39.70 25.30
N ILE A 648 -77.71 -40.94 25.71
CA ILE A 648 -76.55 -41.68 25.19
C ILE A 648 -76.72 -41.99 23.71
N GLN A 649 -77.92 -42.36 23.24
CA GLN A 649 -78.19 -42.58 21.82
C GLN A 649 -78.03 -41.30 20.99
N ALA A 650 -78.41 -40.13 21.52
CA ALA A 650 -78.20 -38.84 20.86
C ALA A 650 -76.72 -38.45 20.80
N MET A 651 -76.00 -38.58 21.92
CA MET A 651 -74.54 -38.37 22.01
C MET A 651 -73.81 -39.16 20.92
N TYR A 652 -74.05 -40.47 20.85
CA TYR A 652 -73.39 -41.31 19.84
C TYR A 652 -73.78 -40.91 18.41
N LYS A 653 -75.03 -40.53 18.15
CA LYS A 653 -75.53 -40.18 16.81
C LYS A 653 -75.00 -38.85 16.27
N GLN A 654 -74.73 -37.87 17.15
CA GLN A 654 -74.12 -36.58 16.77
C GLN A 654 -72.59 -36.60 16.81
N LEU A 655 -71.96 -37.23 17.82
CA LEU A 655 -70.49 -37.30 17.90
C LEU A 655 -69.90 -38.24 16.84
N PHE A 656 -70.60 -39.34 16.50
CA PHE A 656 -70.13 -40.32 15.51
C PHE A 656 -71.12 -40.48 14.35
N PRO A 657 -71.23 -39.49 13.42
CA PRO A 657 -72.20 -39.58 12.32
C PRO A 657 -71.98 -40.84 11.46
N GLY A 658 -73.01 -41.66 11.33
CA GLY A 658 -72.95 -42.95 10.62
C GLY A 658 -72.59 -44.17 11.50
N TYR A 659 -72.16 -43.97 12.74
CA TYR A 659 -72.09 -45.04 13.74
C TYR A 659 -73.46 -45.23 14.42
N THR A 660 -73.72 -46.43 14.94
CA THR A 660 -74.92 -46.71 15.75
C THR A 660 -74.50 -47.53 16.96
N ALA A 661 -74.61 -46.92 18.15
CA ALA A 661 -74.22 -47.55 19.40
C ALA A 661 -74.97 -48.86 19.64
N SER A 662 -74.24 -49.89 20.08
CA SER A 662 -74.85 -51.15 20.47
C SER A 662 -75.70 -51.01 21.74
N PRO A 663 -76.69 -51.89 21.96
CA PRO A 663 -77.44 -51.92 23.22
C PRO A 663 -76.55 -52.15 24.45
N TRP A 664 -75.35 -52.73 24.29
CA TRP A 664 -74.40 -52.90 25.38
C TRP A 664 -73.75 -51.57 25.78
N GLU A 665 -73.27 -50.78 24.81
CA GLU A 665 -72.66 -49.46 25.07
C GLU A 665 -73.66 -48.49 25.70
N VAL A 666 -74.88 -48.44 25.17
CA VAL A 666 -75.96 -47.61 25.74
C VAL A 666 -76.23 -48.02 27.19
N ASN A 667 -76.43 -49.32 27.45
CA ASN A 667 -76.69 -49.81 28.82
C ASN A 667 -75.48 -49.62 29.77
N TYR A 668 -74.24 -49.71 29.28
CA TYR A 668 -73.05 -49.45 30.08
C TYR A 668 -73.09 -48.02 30.63
N TRP A 669 -73.25 -47.02 29.76
CA TRP A 669 -73.29 -45.61 30.15
C TRP A 669 -74.52 -45.23 30.97
N VAL A 670 -75.70 -45.76 30.64
CA VAL A 670 -76.93 -45.57 31.43
C VAL A 670 -76.77 -46.07 32.86
N ASN A 671 -76.08 -47.20 33.08
CA ASN A 671 -75.79 -47.69 34.44
C ASN A 671 -74.83 -46.75 35.19
N GLN A 672 -73.83 -46.16 34.53
CA GLN A 672 -72.92 -45.20 35.19
C GLN A 672 -73.63 -43.88 35.54
N LEU A 673 -74.58 -43.43 34.71
CA LEU A 673 -75.45 -42.28 35.03
C LEU A 673 -76.35 -42.57 36.23
N ASN A 674 -77.07 -43.69 36.22
CA ASN A 674 -78.02 -44.05 37.29
C ASN A 674 -77.35 -44.30 38.64
N ASN A 675 -76.09 -44.73 38.66
CA ASN A 675 -75.28 -44.87 39.88
C ASN A 675 -74.71 -43.54 40.40
N GLY A 676 -74.87 -42.42 39.66
CA GLY A 676 -74.28 -41.12 40.00
C GLY A 676 -72.75 -41.09 39.93
N THR A 677 -72.12 -42.09 39.31
CA THR A 677 -70.65 -42.22 39.21
C THR A 677 -70.03 -41.34 38.13
N ILE A 678 -70.83 -40.81 37.21
CA ILE A 678 -70.39 -39.92 36.12
C ILE A 678 -71.56 -39.03 35.67
N SER A 679 -71.28 -37.83 35.14
CA SER A 679 -72.28 -36.95 34.52
C SER A 679 -72.34 -37.11 32.99
N GLY A 680 -73.44 -36.67 32.37
CA GLY A 680 -73.58 -36.66 30.91
C GLY A 680 -72.47 -35.87 30.20
N GLN A 681 -72.04 -34.74 30.77
CA GLN A 681 -70.89 -33.96 30.27
C GLN A 681 -69.58 -34.77 30.32
N GLN A 682 -69.33 -35.49 31.42
CA GLN A 682 -68.14 -36.33 31.54
C GLN A 682 -68.15 -37.51 30.54
N ILE A 683 -69.32 -38.07 30.23
CA ILE A 683 -69.46 -39.09 29.17
C ILE A 683 -69.17 -38.49 27.80
N ALA A 684 -69.73 -37.33 27.47
CA ALA A 684 -69.46 -36.65 26.20
C ALA A 684 -67.96 -36.38 26.00
N ASN A 685 -67.27 -35.85 27.02
CA ASN A 685 -65.81 -35.62 27.00
C ASN A 685 -65.01 -36.91 26.73
N ILE A 686 -65.47 -38.07 27.24
CA ILE A 686 -64.82 -39.38 27.00
C ILE A 686 -65.06 -39.83 25.56
N LEU A 687 -66.25 -39.62 25.00
CA LEU A 687 -66.59 -40.04 23.63
C LEU A 687 -65.86 -39.20 22.57
N ASP A 688 -65.79 -37.88 22.76
CA ASP A 688 -65.10 -36.90 21.89
C ASP A 688 -63.59 -37.19 21.78
N THR A 689 -62.96 -37.68 22.85
CA THR A 689 -61.52 -38.00 22.86
C THR A 689 -61.15 -39.36 22.23
N THR A 690 -62.12 -40.18 21.81
CA THR A 690 -61.85 -41.53 21.27
C THR A 690 -61.23 -41.55 19.87
N GLY A 691 -60.50 -42.63 19.55
CA GLY A 691 -60.06 -42.92 18.18
C GLY A 691 -61.21 -43.13 17.17
N LEU A 692 -62.40 -43.50 17.66
CA LEU A 692 -63.61 -43.60 16.83
C LEU A 692 -64.08 -42.22 16.35
N TYR A 693 -63.96 -41.19 17.20
CA TYR A 693 -64.28 -39.80 16.83
C TYR A 693 -63.21 -39.21 15.90
N ARG A 694 -61.93 -39.35 16.30
CA ARG A 694 -60.81 -38.71 15.61
C ARG A 694 -60.48 -39.35 14.25
N PHE A 695 -60.57 -40.67 14.15
CA PHE A 695 -60.12 -41.45 12.98
C PHE A 695 -61.16 -42.44 12.41
N GLY A 696 -62.36 -42.52 12.99
CA GLY A 696 -63.39 -43.46 12.54
C GLY A 696 -63.13 -44.94 12.88
N THR A 697 -62.16 -45.25 13.76
CA THR A 697 -61.80 -46.65 14.09
C THR A 697 -61.53 -46.89 15.58
N THR A 698 -61.72 -48.14 16.03
CA THR A 698 -61.46 -48.60 17.40
C THR A 698 -60.17 -49.42 17.53
N GLY A 699 -59.27 -49.37 16.54
CA GLY A 699 -58.07 -50.20 16.46
C GLY A 699 -56.90 -49.50 15.76
N THR A 700 -56.02 -50.28 15.12
CA THR A 700 -54.86 -49.73 14.39
C THR A 700 -55.32 -48.78 13.27
N PRO A 701 -54.83 -47.53 13.20
CA PRO A 701 -55.28 -46.54 12.22
C PRO A 701 -55.02 -46.98 10.77
N THR A 702 -56.09 -47.43 10.11
CA THR A 702 -56.11 -47.87 8.72
C THR A 702 -57.30 -47.21 8.04
N VAL A 703 -57.12 -46.64 6.85
CA VAL A 703 -58.17 -45.89 6.14
C VAL A 703 -59.41 -46.78 5.92
N PRO A 704 -60.56 -46.49 6.57
CA PRO A 704 -61.79 -47.24 6.36
C PRO A 704 -62.50 -46.75 5.09
N ALA A 705 -63.34 -47.59 4.49
CA ALA A 705 -64.15 -47.22 3.32
C ALA A 705 -65.33 -46.25 3.64
N SER A 706 -65.32 -45.61 4.81
CA SER A 706 -66.32 -44.65 5.28
C SER A 706 -65.63 -43.50 6.03
N TYR A 707 -65.08 -42.58 5.26
CA TYR A 707 -64.41 -41.35 5.67
C TYR A 707 -65.30 -40.51 6.61
N ASN A 708 -65.07 -40.57 7.93
CA ASN A 708 -65.81 -39.74 8.89
C ASN A 708 -65.13 -39.54 10.27
N GLY A 709 -63.80 -39.53 10.32
CA GLY A 709 -63.06 -39.03 11.49
C GLY A 709 -63.03 -37.50 11.50
N SER A 710 -62.89 -36.86 12.67
CA SER A 710 -62.76 -35.39 12.75
C SER A 710 -61.53 -34.86 12.00
N VAL A 711 -60.45 -35.66 11.92
CA VAL A 711 -59.24 -35.32 11.16
C VAL A 711 -59.54 -35.18 9.66
N ASP A 712 -60.23 -36.16 9.06
CA ASP A 712 -60.48 -36.14 7.60
C ASP A 712 -61.43 -35.00 7.19
N ARG A 713 -62.47 -34.74 8.00
CA ARG A 713 -63.38 -33.61 7.78
C ARG A 713 -62.68 -32.25 7.80
N ALA A 714 -61.63 -32.09 8.59
CA ALA A 714 -60.85 -30.85 8.62
C ALA A 714 -59.96 -30.70 7.37
N TYR A 715 -59.38 -31.80 6.87
CA TYR A 715 -58.71 -31.79 5.56
C TYR A 715 -59.69 -31.41 4.43
N GLU A 716 -60.92 -31.95 4.44
CA GLU A 716 -61.96 -31.54 3.47
C GLU A 716 -62.33 -30.06 3.62
N GLN A 717 -62.53 -29.57 4.84
CA GLN A 717 -62.96 -28.19 5.11
C GLN A 717 -61.88 -27.15 4.77
N TYR A 718 -60.65 -27.36 5.23
CA TYR A 718 -59.58 -26.34 5.17
C TYR A 718 -58.65 -26.51 3.96
N LEU A 719 -58.48 -27.74 3.45
CA LEU A 719 -57.68 -28.02 2.25
C LEU A 719 -58.51 -28.50 1.05
N GLY A 720 -59.82 -28.72 1.15
CA GLY A 720 -60.62 -29.19 0.01
C GLY A 720 -60.13 -30.51 -0.59
N ARG A 721 -59.66 -31.44 0.25
CA ARG A 721 -59.30 -32.84 -0.11
C ARG A 721 -59.40 -33.75 1.11
N HIS A 722 -59.50 -35.06 0.92
CA HIS A 722 -59.31 -36.03 2.02
C HIS A 722 -57.85 -36.12 2.47
N ALA A 723 -57.63 -36.62 3.68
CA ALA A 723 -56.33 -36.96 4.25
C ALA A 723 -55.83 -38.32 3.72
N GLY A 724 -54.55 -38.39 3.38
CA GLY A 724 -53.88 -39.62 3.00
C GLY A 724 -53.59 -40.53 4.20
N GLN A 725 -53.40 -41.83 3.95
CA GLN A 725 -53.07 -42.82 5.00
C GLN A 725 -51.84 -42.42 5.83
N ASN A 726 -50.82 -41.79 5.24
CA ASN A 726 -49.64 -41.31 5.96
C ASN A 726 -49.96 -40.15 6.93
N GLU A 727 -50.87 -39.26 6.54
CA GLU A 727 -51.29 -38.10 7.32
C GLU A 727 -52.17 -38.56 8.50
N ILE A 728 -53.10 -39.48 8.26
CA ILE A 728 -53.91 -40.13 9.30
C ILE A 728 -53.01 -40.89 10.29
N SER A 729 -52.00 -41.62 9.80
CA SER A 729 -51.02 -42.30 10.66
C SER A 729 -50.16 -41.33 11.48
N TYR A 730 -49.77 -40.19 10.90
CA TYR A 730 -49.05 -39.14 11.61
C TYR A 730 -49.89 -38.54 12.75
N TRP A 731 -51.11 -38.07 12.45
CA TRP A 731 -52.00 -37.48 13.46
C TRP A 731 -52.38 -38.50 14.54
N ALA A 732 -52.59 -39.77 14.18
CA ALA A 732 -52.79 -40.82 15.18
C ALA A 732 -51.58 -41.02 16.10
N SER A 733 -50.34 -40.80 15.65
CA SER A 733 -49.18 -40.82 16.55
C SER A 733 -49.18 -39.64 17.54
N VAL A 734 -49.57 -38.44 17.09
CA VAL A 734 -49.69 -37.23 17.93
C VAL A 734 -50.75 -37.41 19.01
N TYR A 735 -51.96 -37.81 18.63
CA TYR A 735 -53.07 -38.03 19.58
C TYR A 735 -52.87 -39.24 20.50
N ASN A 736 -52.06 -40.24 20.12
CA ASN A 736 -51.67 -41.32 21.04
C ASN A 736 -50.59 -40.88 22.04
N ALA A 737 -49.68 -39.97 21.65
CA ALA A 737 -48.68 -39.40 22.55
C ALA A 737 -49.30 -38.40 23.55
N ASN A 738 -50.33 -37.65 23.13
CA ASN A 738 -51.16 -36.80 23.99
C ASN A 738 -52.66 -36.99 23.69
N PRO A 739 -53.38 -37.82 24.45
CA PRO A 739 -54.82 -38.01 24.29
C PRO A 739 -55.65 -36.73 24.45
N ASN A 740 -55.12 -35.72 25.14
CA ASN A 740 -55.74 -34.42 25.37
C ASN A 740 -55.20 -33.31 24.42
N TYR A 741 -54.54 -33.67 23.32
CA TYR A 741 -54.17 -32.72 22.28
C TYR A 741 -55.44 -32.03 21.73
N PRO A 742 -55.54 -30.68 21.74
CA PRO A 742 -56.74 -29.99 21.27
C PRO A 742 -56.92 -30.09 19.75
N THR A 743 -58.16 -30.16 19.26
CA THR A 743 -58.42 -30.08 17.81
C THR A 743 -58.03 -28.72 17.22
N GLN A 744 -57.97 -27.65 18.03
CA GLN A 744 -57.51 -26.33 17.58
C GLN A 744 -56.07 -26.38 17.05
N ASN A 745 -55.14 -27.02 17.78
CA ASN A 745 -53.73 -27.12 17.35
C ASN A 745 -53.52 -27.97 16.09
N PHE A 746 -54.47 -28.85 15.79
CA PHE A 746 -54.52 -29.58 14.53
C PHE A 746 -55.04 -28.71 13.37
N VAL A 747 -55.97 -27.78 13.61
CA VAL A 747 -56.45 -26.80 12.63
C VAL A 747 -55.40 -25.71 12.36
N GLU A 748 -54.69 -25.25 13.40
CA GLU A 748 -53.50 -24.36 13.30
C GLU A 748 -52.48 -24.97 12.33
N ALA A 749 -52.09 -26.23 12.54
CA ALA A 749 -51.15 -26.94 11.68
C ALA A 749 -51.64 -27.20 10.23
N LEU A 750 -52.96 -27.22 9.99
CA LEU A 750 -53.55 -27.35 8.65
C LEU A 750 -53.52 -26.04 7.88
N LEU A 751 -53.93 -24.94 8.51
CA LEU A 751 -54.00 -23.61 7.91
C LEU A 751 -52.61 -22.98 7.75
N GLY A 752 -51.69 -23.22 8.70
CA GLY A 752 -50.28 -22.83 8.63
C GLY A 752 -49.41 -23.75 7.76
N SER A 753 -50.00 -24.47 6.79
CA SER A 753 -49.28 -25.41 5.94
C SER A 753 -48.89 -24.79 4.59
N ALA A 754 -47.73 -25.21 4.06
CA ALA A 754 -47.27 -24.82 2.72
C ALA A 754 -48.27 -25.24 1.60
N GLU A 755 -49.10 -26.26 1.82
CA GLU A 755 -50.19 -26.60 0.89
C GLU A 755 -51.27 -25.52 0.88
N PHE A 756 -51.71 -25.03 2.05
CA PHE A 756 -52.71 -23.97 2.14
C PHE A 756 -52.23 -22.68 1.46
N TYR A 757 -50.95 -22.32 1.61
CA TYR A 757 -50.34 -21.16 0.96
C TYR A 757 -50.25 -21.31 -0.58
N THR A 758 -49.62 -22.39 -1.06
CA THR A 758 -49.24 -22.52 -2.48
C THR A 758 -50.40 -22.81 -3.44
N ARG A 759 -51.51 -23.38 -2.95
CA ARG A 759 -52.56 -23.99 -3.78
C ARG A 759 -53.39 -23.00 -4.62
N ASN A 760 -53.25 -21.68 -4.41
CA ASN A 760 -54.13 -20.67 -5.02
C ASN A 760 -53.51 -19.69 -6.05
N ASN A 761 -52.18 -19.61 -6.23
CA ASN A 761 -51.52 -19.17 -7.49
C ASN A 761 -49.97 -19.27 -7.37
N PRO A 762 -49.31 -20.35 -7.84
CA PRO A 762 -47.87 -20.58 -7.62
C PRO A 762 -46.92 -19.78 -8.55
N GLN A 763 -47.37 -18.69 -9.17
CA GLN A 763 -46.59 -17.90 -10.15
C GLN A 763 -46.75 -16.36 -10.00
N ALA A 764 -47.31 -15.88 -8.89
CA ALA A 764 -47.42 -14.44 -8.60
C ALA A 764 -46.17 -13.91 -7.84
N PRO A 765 -45.96 -12.58 -7.77
CA PRO A 765 -45.06 -11.98 -6.79
C PRO A 765 -45.58 -12.20 -5.35
N LEU A 766 -44.68 -12.34 -4.38
CA LEU A 766 -45.01 -12.77 -3.00
C LEU A 766 -46.04 -11.87 -2.30
N GLN A 767 -45.89 -10.55 -2.36
CA GLN A 767 -46.89 -9.59 -1.84
C GLN A 767 -48.32 -9.80 -2.40
N ALA A 768 -48.46 -10.36 -3.61
CA ALA A 768 -49.74 -10.69 -4.24
C ALA A 768 -50.21 -12.13 -3.97
N MET A 769 -49.37 -12.95 -3.33
CA MET A 769 -49.70 -14.24 -2.72
C MET A 769 -50.13 -14.06 -1.26
N ASP A 770 -49.42 -13.25 -0.47
CA ASP A 770 -49.74 -12.94 0.93
C ASP A 770 -51.13 -12.34 1.10
N ALA A 771 -51.47 -11.36 0.27
CA ALA A 771 -52.82 -10.78 0.24
C ALA A 771 -53.93 -11.78 -0.14
N ARG A 772 -53.58 -12.90 -0.79
CA ARG A 772 -54.50 -14.02 -1.05
C ARG A 772 -54.51 -15.03 0.09
N PHE A 773 -53.35 -15.31 0.69
CA PHE A 773 -53.25 -16.15 1.88
C PHE A 773 -54.14 -15.60 3.00
N ALA A 774 -53.99 -14.33 3.35
CA ALA A 774 -54.79 -13.66 4.37
C ALA A 774 -56.30 -13.65 4.02
N ASP A 775 -56.67 -13.44 2.75
CA ASP A 775 -58.07 -13.54 2.29
C ASP A 775 -58.65 -14.95 2.42
N ASN A 776 -57.88 -15.97 2.04
CA ASN A 776 -58.29 -17.37 2.12
C ASN A 776 -58.35 -17.86 3.57
N LEU A 777 -57.41 -17.45 4.41
CA LEU A 777 -57.32 -17.77 5.84
C LEU A 777 -58.57 -17.29 6.59
N TYR A 778 -58.93 -16.01 6.41
CA TYR A 778 -60.17 -15.45 6.97
C TYR A 778 -61.42 -16.16 6.41
N THR A 779 -61.44 -16.45 5.11
CA THR A 779 -62.56 -17.17 4.48
C THR A 779 -62.71 -18.59 5.06
N ALA A 780 -61.61 -19.29 5.33
CA ALA A 780 -61.60 -20.65 5.86
C ALA A 780 -61.94 -20.72 7.37
N ALA A 781 -61.47 -19.75 8.16
CA ALA A 781 -61.66 -19.71 9.61
C ALA A 781 -62.99 -19.05 10.03
N LEU A 782 -63.47 -18.03 9.31
CA LEU A 782 -64.64 -17.22 9.67
C LEU A 782 -65.79 -17.29 8.64
N GLY A 783 -65.59 -17.90 7.47
CA GLY A 783 -66.60 -17.97 6.40
C GLY A 783 -66.77 -16.65 5.62
N ALA A 784 -65.87 -15.68 5.79
CA ALA A 784 -65.91 -14.37 5.14
C ALA A 784 -64.49 -13.87 4.80
N PRO A 785 -64.30 -13.14 3.69
CA PRO A 785 -62.99 -12.64 3.27
C PRO A 785 -62.43 -11.57 4.22
N ASN A 786 -61.11 -11.33 4.12
CA ASN A 786 -60.40 -10.44 5.02
C ASN A 786 -60.81 -8.96 4.79
N ALA A 787 -61.21 -8.27 5.86
CA ALA A 787 -61.73 -6.92 5.81
C ALA A 787 -60.63 -5.85 5.95
N THR A 788 -60.95 -4.59 5.62
CA THR A 788 -59.92 -3.55 5.42
C THR A 788 -59.11 -3.21 6.67
N ALA A 789 -59.67 -3.38 7.88
CA ALA A 789 -58.96 -3.08 9.11
C ALA A 789 -57.91 -4.16 9.42
N GLU A 790 -58.28 -5.42 9.19
CA GLU A 790 -57.50 -6.62 9.41
C GLU A 790 -56.33 -6.69 8.43
N ARG A 791 -56.55 -6.48 7.12
CA ARG A 791 -55.46 -6.30 6.13
C ARG A 791 -54.42 -5.24 6.49
N THR A 792 -54.78 -4.25 7.33
CA THR A 792 -53.86 -3.19 7.80
C THR A 792 -52.93 -3.66 8.93
N ILE A 793 -53.14 -4.87 9.47
CA ILE A 793 -52.32 -5.54 10.48
C ILE A 793 -51.53 -6.68 9.82
N ASP A 794 -52.22 -7.55 9.08
CA ASP A 794 -51.68 -8.83 8.58
C ASP A 794 -50.62 -8.59 7.49
N LEU A 795 -50.87 -7.68 6.54
CA LEU A 795 -49.95 -7.42 5.43
C LEU A 795 -48.62 -6.77 5.89
N PRO A 796 -48.61 -5.75 6.78
CA PRO A 796 -47.36 -5.27 7.36
C PRO A 796 -46.62 -6.32 8.18
N PHE A 797 -47.32 -7.24 8.84
CA PHE A 797 -46.70 -8.34 9.59
C PHE A 797 -45.95 -9.32 8.66
N LEU A 798 -46.62 -9.85 7.63
CA LEU A 798 -46.00 -10.74 6.64
C LEU A 798 -44.85 -10.04 5.89
N THR A 799 -45.06 -8.80 5.43
CA THR A 799 -44.01 -7.99 4.78
C THR A 799 -42.79 -7.77 5.68
N SER A 800 -42.98 -7.64 7.00
CA SER A 800 -41.87 -7.49 7.95
C SER A 800 -41.07 -8.79 8.10
N ALA A 801 -41.73 -9.94 8.06
CA ALA A 801 -41.05 -11.25 8.04
C ALA A 801 -40.24 -11.44 6.75
N GLU A 802 -40.80 -11.10 5.57
CA GLU A 802 -40.06 -11.10 4.31
C GLU A 802 -38.79 -10.23 4.38
N ILE A 803 -38.90 -8.99 4.88
CA ILE A 803 -37.77 -8.05 4.97
C ILE A 803 -36.67 -8.62 5.86
N ASN A 804 -37.02 -9.19 7.02
CA ASN A 804 -36.05 -9.83 7.91
C ASN A 804 -35.39 -11.05 7.25
N ALA A 805 -36.13 -11.84 6.47
CA ALA A 805 -35.59 -12.99 5.74
C ALA A 805 -34.62 -12.56 4.63
N ARG A 806 -34.99 -11.56 3.81
CA ARG A 806 -34.11 -10.95 2.79
C ARG A 806 -32.88 -10.32 3.42
N ALA A 807 -33.01 -9.66 4.57
CA ALA A 807 -31.89 -9.08 5.30
C ALA A 807 -30.91 -10.15 5.81
N ALA A 808 -31.41 -11.29 6.28
CA ALA A 808 -30.58 -12.42 6.69
C ALA A 808 -29.83 -13.08 5.53
N VAL A 809 -30.47 -13.20 4.35
CA VAL A 809 -29.78 -13.64 3.11
C VAL A 809 -28.73 -12.62 2.67
N GLY A 810 -29.06 -11.33 2.67
CA GLY A 810 -28.13 -10.25 2.36
C GLY A 810 -26.88 -10.29 3.25
N GLN A 811 -27.08 -10.38 4.58
CA GLN A 811 -25.99 -10.51 5.57
C GLN A 811 -25.08 -11.70 5.30
N ALA A 812 -25.64 -12.86 4.93
CA ALA A 812 -24.86 -14.06 4.62
C ALA A 812 -24.05 -13.96 3.31
N ILE A 813 -24.47 -13.09 2.37
CA ILE A 813 -23.77 -12.84 1.11
C ILE A 813 -22.66 -11.80 1.31
N VAL A 814 -22.97 -10.66 1.94
CA VAL A 814 -21.98 -9.58 2.16
C VAL A 814 -20.94 -9.97 3.22
N GLY A 815 -21.31 -10.75 4.24
CA GLY A 815 -20.36 -11.30 5.22
C GLY A 815 -19.57 -12.52 4.72
N SER A 816 -19.49 -12.72 3.40
CA SER A 816 -18.74 -13.83 2.79
C SER A 816 -17.32 -13.41 2.40
N GLN A 817 -16.39 -14.36 2.48
CA GLN A 817 -15.00 -14.14 2.03
C GLN A 817 -14.93 -13.74 0.55
N GLU A 818 -15.87 -14.18 -0.29
CA GLU A 818 -15.93 -13.77 -1.70
C GLU A 818 -16.24 -12.27 -1.83
N TYR A 819 -17.17 -11.74 -1.05
CA TYR A 819 -17.51 -10.31 -1.09
C TYR A 819 -16.35 -9.46 -0.55
N HIS A 820 -15.75 -9.85 0.58
CA HIS A 820 -14.57 -9.15 1.11
C HIS A 820 -13.39 -9.18 0.10
N ASN A 821 -13.22 -10.29 -0.64
CA ASN A 821 -12.19 -10.38 -1.68
C ASN A 821 -12.48 -9.47 -2.89
N GLU A 822 -13.73 -9.36 -3.34
CA GLU A 822 -14.11 -8.54 -4.50
C GLU A 822 -14.00 -7.04 -4.20
N VAL A 823 -14.43 -6.62 -3.00
CA VAL A 823 -14.24 -5.25 -2.49
C VAL A 823 -12.74 -4.92 -2.42
N THR A 824 -11.94 -5.78 -1.79
CA THR A 824 -10.47 -5.60 -1.70
C THR A 824 -9.84 -5.53 -3.08
N THR A 825 -10.25 -6.40 -4.01
CA THR A 825 -9.73 -6.43 -5.38
C THR A 825 -10.07 -5.16 -6.14
N THR A 826 -11.29 -4.63 -6.00
CA THR A 826 -11.68 -3.39 -6.68
C THR A 826 -10.92 -2.18 -6.16
N VAL A 827 -10.77 -2.04 -4.84
CA VAL A 827 -9.99 -0.94 -4.22
C VAL A 827 -8.55 -0.94 -4.74
N TYR A 828 -7.90 -2.11 -4.74
CA TYR A 828 -6.53 -2.27 -5.22
C TYR A 828 -6.38 -1.94 -6.71
N GLN A 829 -7.30 -2.42 -7.56
CA GLN A 829 -7.29 -2.09 -8.99
C GLN A 829 -7.51 -0.60 -9.24
N HIS A 830 -8.39 0.05 -8.47
CA HIS A 830 -8.80 1.44 -8.72
C HIS A 830 -7.77 2.48 -8.27
N PHE A 831 -7.05 2.22 -7.16
CA PHE A 831 -6.13 3.20 -6.59
C PHE A 831 -4.65 2.88 -6.83
N LEU A 832 -4.28 1.60 -6.94
CA LEU A 832 -2.91 1.09 -7.10
C LEU A 832 -2.66 0.47 -8.48
N ASN A 833 -3.66 0.43 -9.37
CA ASN A 833 -3.57 -0.16 -10.71
C ASN A 833 -3.15 -1.65 -10.77
N ARG A 834 -3.26 -2.40 -9.65
CA ARG A 834 -2.86 -3.81 -9.55
C ARG A 834 -3.89 -4.70 -8.86
N LEU A 835 -3.64 -6.01 -8.87
CA LEU A 835 -4.36 -6.97 -8.02
C LEU A 835 -3.77 -7.05 -6.60
N PRO A 836 -4.58 -7.35 -5.57
CA PRO A 836 -4.08 -7.69 -4.25
C PRO A 836 -3.45 -9.10 -4.25
N SER A 837 -2.48 -9.31 -3.37
CA SER A 837 -1.88 -10.61 -3.11
C SER A 837 -2.74 -11.48 -2.18
N THR A 838 -2.46 -12.79 -2.14
CA THR A 838 -3.14 -13.74 -1.26
C THR A 838 -3.00 -13.41 0.24
N ALA A 839 -1.95 -12.67 0.63
CA ALA A 839 -1.77 -12.19 1.99
C ALA A 839 -2.69 -11.01 2.29
N GLU A 840 -2.71 -10.00 1.42
CA GLU A 840 -3.56 -8.81 1.54
C GLU A 840 -5.05 -9.18 1.55
N LEU A 841 -5.48 -10.13 0.72
CA LEU A 841 -6.84 -10.70 0.73
C LEU A 841 -7.17 -11.41 2.06
N SER A 842 -6.20 -12.08 2.68
CA SER A 842 -6.40 -12.76 3.98
C SER A 842 -6.41 -11.81 5.17
N GLU A 843 -5.78 -10.64 5.06
CA GLU A 843 -5.76 -9.59 6.07
C GLU A 843 -7.09 -8.82 6.04
N TRP A 844 -7.40 -8.20 4.89
CA TRP A 844 -8.64 -7.42 4.69
C TRP A 844 -9.90 -8.26 4.76
N GLY A 845 -9.83 -9.55 4.40
CA GLY A 845 -10.92 -10.52 4.54
C GLY A 845 -11.48 -10.67 5.96
N SER A 846 -10.73 -10.23 6.99
CA SER A 846 -11.18 -10.21 8.38
C SER A 846 -11.69 -8.84 8.87
N VAL A 847 -11.39 -7.76 8.13
CA VAL A 847 -11.61 -6.35 8.53
C VAL A 847 -12.79 -5.73 7.79
N VAL A 848 -12.91 -5.96 6.48
CA VAL A 848 -14.13 -5.66 5.69
C VAL A 848 -15.34 -6.37 6.34
N GLY A 849 -16.55 -5.80 6.25
CA GLY A 849 -17.70 -6.27 7.03
C GLY A 849 -17.86 -5.63 8.41
N GLN A 850 -16.79 -5.09 9.03
CA GLN A 850 -16.85 -4.59 10.40
C GLN A 850 -17.48 -3.19 10.51
N GLY A 851 -18.48 -3.03 11.38
CA GLY A 851 -18.93 -1.72 11.85
C GLY A 851 -17.87 -1.03 12.72
N ALA A 852 -17.95 0.30 12.83
CA ALA A 852 -16.93 1.07 13.54
C ALA A 852 -16.88 0.74 15.04
N ALA A 853 -15.68 0.58 15.59
CA ALA A 853 -15.46 0.23 17.00
C ALA A 853 -15.94 1.31 18.01
N GLN A 854 -16.18 2.54 17.53
CA GLN A 854 -16.77 3.65 18.28
C GLN A 854 -17.66 4.50 17.35
N VAL A 855 -18.70 5.14 17.91
CA VAL A 855 -19.57 6.07 17.17
C VAL A 855 -18.74 7.24 16.64
N GLY A 856 -18.83 7.53 15.34
CA GLY A 856 -17.97 8.51 14.65
C GLY A 856 -16.70 7.92 14.03
N GLY A 857 -16.36 6.66 14.32
CA GLY A 857 -15.15 6.00 13.84
C GLY A 857 -15.23 5.45 12.40
N ALA A 858 -14.11 4.89 11.96
CA ALA A 858 -13.97 4.17 10.69
C ALA A 858 -14.56 2.76 10.78
N ASN A 859 -15.33 2.36 9.77
CA ASN A 859 -15.74 0.97 9.56
C ASN A 859 -14.59 0.18 8.88
N GLY A 860 -14.80 -1.10 8.56
CA GLY A 860 -13.79 -1.97 7.97
C GLY A 860 -13.30 -1.50 6.60
N ASP A 861 -14.22 -1.09 5.74
CA ASP A 861 -13.97 -0.56 4.41
C ASP A 861 -13.24 0.78 4.43
N ASP A 862 -13.59 1.65 5.39
CA ASP A 862 -12.92 2.93 5.60
C ASP A 862 -11.44 2.72 5.95
N GLN A 863 -11.14 1.67 6.73
CA GLN A 863 -9.77 1.28 7.09
C GLN A 863 -9.00 0.74 5.87
N LEU A 864 -9.63 -0.10 5.04
CA LEU A 864 -9.06 -0.57 3.76
C LEU A 864 -8.73 0.61 2.84
N LEU A 865 -9.68 1.50 2.61
CA LEU A 865 -9.48 2.70 1.78
C LEU A 865 -8.38 3.60 2.33
N ALA A 866 -8.42 3.92 3.63
CA ALA A 866 -7.43 4.79 4.26
C ALA A 866 -6.02 4.18 4.24
N ALA A 867 -5.89 2.87 4.49
CA ALA A 867 -4.62 2.16 4.40
C ALA A 867 -4.05 2.22 2.97
N VAL A 868 -4.87 1.95 1.95
CA VAL A 868 -4.47 2.06 0.54
C VAL A 868 -4.04 3.48 0.18
N PHE A 869 -4.82 4.51 0.54
CA PHE A 869 -4.43 5.92 0.28
C PHE A 869 -3.15 6.35 1.01
N SER A 870 -2.88 5.81 2.20
CA SER A 870 -1.66 6.09 2.98
C SER A 870 -0.48 5.18 2.66
N SER A 871 -0.66 4.19 1.78
CA SER A 871 0.40 3.29 1.37
C SER A 871 1.50 4.05 0.62
N ASN A 872 2.75 3.63 0.80
CA ASN A 872 3.86 4.21 0.05
C ASN A 872 3.73 3.93 -1.46
N GLU A 873 3.07 2.84 -1.84
CA GLU A 873 2.71 2.51 -3.22
C GLU A 873 1.80 3.58 -3.84
N TYR A 874 0.70 3.94 -3.15
CA TYR A 874 -0.18 5.02 -3.60
C TYR A 874 0.56 6.36 -3.64
N PHE A 875 1.34 6.70 -2.61
CA PHE A 875 2.08 7.96 -2.54
C PHE A 875 3.05 8.14 -3.72
N MET A 876 3.80 7.08 -4.07
CA MET A 876 4.79 7.15 -5.16
C MET A 876 4.14 7.30 -6.55
N ASP A 877 2.93 6.78 -6.78
CA ASP A 877 2.14 7.01 -8.00
C ASP A 877 1.70 8.49 -8.16
N GLN A 878 1.61 9.27 -7.06
CA GLN A 878 1.16 10.67 -7.11
C GLN A 878 2.32 11.67 -7.29
N LYS A 879 2.99 11.62 -8.44
CA LYS A 879 4.02 12.61 -8.81
C LYS A 879 3.42 13.97 -9.15
N ASP A 880 4.08 15.05 -8.75
CA ASP A 880 3.74 16.41 -9.16
C ASP A 880 4.05 16.66 -10.66
N ALA A 881 3.24 17.52 -11.27
CA ALA A 881 3.31 17.82 -12.70
C ALA A 881 4.46 18.77 -13.08
N ALA A 882 5.03 19.53 -12.14
CA ALA A 882 6.07 20.52 -12.40
C ALA A 882 7.46 20.11 -11.89
N THR A 883 7.53 19.38 -10.77
CA THR A 883 8.78 18.90 -10.15
C THR A 883 9.05 17.42 -10.41
N HIS A 884 8.03 16.63 -10.79
CA HIS A 884 8.09 15.16 -10.97
C HIS A 884 8.48 14.34 -9.72
N LEU A 885 8.52 15.00 -8.56
CA LEU A 885 8.67 14.39 -7.24
C LEU A 885 7.32 13.91 -6.70
N SER A 886 7.32 12.90 -5.85
CA SER A 886 6.13 12.53 -5.07
C SER A 886 6.09 13.39 -3.81
N THR A 887 5.04 14.21 -3.66
CA THR A 887 4.95 15.25 -2.61
C THR A 887 3.66 15.15 -1.82
N ASN A 888 3.63 15.76 -0.64
CA ASN A 888 2.42 15.86 0.18
C ASN A 888 1.28 16.63 -0.53
N ASP A 889 1.60 17.58 -1.42
CA ASP A 889 0.62 18.33 -2.22
C ASP A 889 0.08 17.50 -3.41
N SER A 890 0.94 16.85 -4.19
CA SER A 890 0.53 15.98 -5.29
C SER A 890 -0.25 14.75 -4.81
N TRP A 891 0.11 14.20 -3.65
CA TRP A 891 -0.69 13.21 -2.94
C TRP A 891 -2.08 13.75 -2.57
N LEU A 892 -2.17 14.90 -1.91
CA LEU A 892 -3.45 15.50 -1.52
C LEU A 892 -4.36 15.79 -2.74
N ARG A 893 -3.77 16.28 -3.84
CA ARG A 893 -4.45 16.54 -5.12
C ARG A 893 -5.13 15.30 -5.68
N SER A 894 -4.46 14.14 -5.61
CA SER A 894 -4.92 12.88 -6.23
C SER A 894 -6.22 12.32 -5.64
N LEU A 895 -6.46 12.57 -4.34
CA LEU A 895 -7.60 12.01 -3.62
C LEU A 895 -8.94 12.48 -4.21
N TYR A 896 -9.01 13.75 -4.61
CA TYR A 896 -10.22 14.37 -5.15
C TYR A 896 -10.73 13.68 -6.43
N PRO A 897 -9.97 13.59 -7.55
CA PRO A 897 -10.44 12.94 -8.76
C PRO A 897 -10.62 11.42 -8.60
N LYS A 898 -9.72 10.71 -7.89
CA LYS A 898 -9.86 9.26 -7.69
C LYS A 898 -11.09 8.92 -6.82
N LEU A 899 -11.54 9.80 -5.90
CA LEU A 899 -12.81 9.69 -5.17
C LEU A 899 -13.98 10.49 -5.78
N ARG A 900 -13.85 11.00 -7.01
CA ARG A 900 -14.89 11.73 -7.77
C ARG A 900 -15.39 13.03 -7.12
N VAL A 901 -14.65 13.55 -6.15
CA VAL A 901 -14.96 14.78 -5.43
C VAL A 901 -14.56 16.00 -6.27
N ALA A 902 -15.41 17.02 -6.32
CA ALA A 902 -15.08 18.28 -6.99
C ALA A 902 -13.90 19.00 -6.30
N PHE A 903 -12.91 19.40 -7.09
CA PHE A 903 -11.71 20.10 -6.65
C PHE A 903 -12.03 21.48 -6.02
N ASN A 904 -11.35 21.82 -4.91
CA ASN A 904 -11.51 23.10 -4.22
C ASN A 904 -10.16 23.58 -3.63
N ALA A 905 -9.49 24.48 -4.35
CA ALA A 905 -8.17 25.00 -4.00
C ALA A 905 -8.08 25.64 -2.60
N THR A 906 -9.14 26.27 -2.09
CA THR A 906 -9.11 26.93 -0.76
C THR A 906 -9.26 25.93 0.39
N ALA A 907 -10.02 24.85 0.16
CA ALA A 907 -10.06 23.73 1.11
C ALA A 907 -8.71 22.99 1.10
N GLU A 908 -8.21 22.68 -0.10
CA GLU A 908 -6.93 22.01 -0.31
C GLU A 908 -5.75 22.76 0.32
N SER A 909 -5.57 24.06 0.06
CA SER A 909 -4.46 24.84 0.63
C SER A 909 -4.48 24.88 2.16
N THR A 910 -5.67 24.81 2.75
CA THR A 910 -5.87 24.72 4.21
C THR A 910 -5.47 23.33 4.73
N GLN A 911 -5.81 22.27 3.99
CA GLN A 911 -5.51 20.89 4.37
C GLN A 911 -4.04 20.52 4.17
N LEU A 912 -3.38 21.04 3.12
CA LEU A 912 -1.92 20.93 2.97
C LEU A 912 -1.21 21.56 4.17
N ALA A 913 -1.60 22.78 4.57
CA ALA A 913 -1.04 23.42 5.76
C ALA A 913 -1.28 22.60 7.05
N ASN A 914 -2.43 21.91 7.17
CA ASN A 914 -2.69 21.00 8.30
C ASN A 914 -1.77 19.78 8.28
N VAL A 915 -1.55 19.15 7.12
CA VAL A 915 -0.61 18.02 6.95
C VAL A 915 0.81 18.46 7.31
N LEU A 916 1.31 19.56 6.71
CA LEU A 916 2.65 20.09 6.96
C LEU A 916 2.86 20.50 8.43
N THR A 917 1.84 21.06 9.08
CA THR A 917 1.86 21.39 10.52
C THR A 917 1.93 20.14 11.40
N ALA A 918 1.15 19.10 11.08
CA ALA A 918 1.23 17.81 11.76
C ALA A 918 2.60 17.11 11.54
N TYR A 919 3.29 17.47 10.47
CA TYR A 919 4.56 16.89 10.05
C TYR A 919 5.81 17.53 10.67
N ALA A 920 5.74 18.81 11.05
CA ALA A 920 6.85 19.56 11.63
C ALA A 920 7.61 18.87 12.80
N PRO A 921 6.97 18.10 13.72
CA PRO A 921 7.71 17.37 14.76
C PRO A 921 8.61 16.25 14.22
N ALA A 922 8.24 15.62 13.09
CA ALA A 922 9.04 14.56 12.46
C ALA A 922 10.26 15.15 11.75
N ARG A 923 10.09 16.25 11.00
CA ARG A 923 11.18 17.02 10.41
C ARG A 923 12.18 17.46 11.48
N GLN A 924 11.70 18.01 12.60
CA GLN A 924 12.55 18.41 13.73
C GLN A 924 13.34 17.23 14.32
N ALA A 925 12.74 16.04 14.39
CA ALA A 925 13.41 14.83 14.90
C ALA A 925 14.56 14.36 13.99
N VAL A 926 14.47 14.57 12.67
CA VAL A 926 15.59 14.29 11.75
C VAL A 926 16.65 15.37 11.76
N VAL A 927 16.30 16.65 11.80
CA VAL A 927 17.28 17.73 11.97
C VAL A 927 18.09 17.49 13.27
N ASN A 928 17.43 17.02 14.34
CA ASN A 928 18.11 16.57 15.56
C ASN A 928 18.99 15.31 15.36
N ALA A 929 18.56 14.33 14.55
CA ALA A 929 19.33 13.11 14.30
C ALA A 929 20.59 13.37 13.44
N VAL A 930 20.49 14.19 12.40
CA VAL A 930 21.64 14.58 11.56
C VAL A 930 22.62 15.42 12.37
N LEU A 931 22.15 16.44 13.10
CA LEU A 931 23.00 17.31 13.93
C LEU A 931 23.50 16.66 15.24
N SER A 932 23.23 15.36 15.45
CA SER A 932 23.86 14.54 16.49
C SER A 932 24.58 13.29 15.93
N SER A 933 24.66 13.16 14.61
CA SER A 933 25.33 12.06 13.93
C SER A 933 26.86 12.09 14.14
N PRO A 934 27.54 10.94 14.23
CA PRO A 934 29.00 10.89 14.31
C PRO A 934 29.71 11.65 13.17
N GLU A 935 29.10 11.69 11.99
CA GLU A 935 29.60 12.35 10.78
C GLU A 935 29.57 13.87 10.93
N TYR A 936 28.42 14.45 11.31
CA TYR A 936 28.29 15.87 11.62
C TYR A 936 29.22 16.28 12.76
N LEU A 937 29.26 15.51 13.85
CA LEU A 937 30.13 15.82 14.99
C LEU A 937 31.62 15.73 14.59
N THR A 938 31.99 14.81 13.70
CA THR A 938 33.34 14.72 13.14
C THR A 938 33.66 15.94 12.27
N GLN A 939 32.71 16.44 11.48
CA GLN A 939 32.89 17.68 10.70
C GLN A 939 33.04 18.91 11.59
N ILE A 940 32.19 19.08 12.60
CA ILE A 940 32.31 20.19 13.55
C ILE A 940 33.68 20.17 14.25
N VAL A 941 34.13 19.01 14.74
CA VAL A 941 35.48 18.88 15.33
C VAL A 941 36.56 19.21 14.30
N THR A 942 36.43 18.73 13.06
CA THR A 942 37.42 18.97 11.98
C THR A 942 37.50 20.44 11.59
N HIS A 943 36.36 21.12 11.44
CA HIS A 943 36.26 22.55 11.17
C HIS A 943 36.87 23.37 12.32
N LEU A 944 36.46 23.11 13.57
CA LEU A 944 36.93 23.87 14.73
C LEU A 944 38.45 23.75 14.92
N TYR A 945 39.01 22.54 14.85
CA TYR A 945 40.46 22.38 14.92
C TYR A 945 41.17 23.07 13.74
N SER A 946 40.66 22.95 12.51
CA SER A 946 41.28 23.61 11.35
C SER A 946 41.23 25.15 11.47
N ARG A 947 40.09 25.72 11.87
CA ARG A 947 39.84 27.17 12.01
C ARG A 947 40.64 27.82 13.14
N TYR A 948 40.84 27.12 14.26
CA TYR A 948 41.52 27.68 15.42
C TYR A 948 42.99 27.23 15.58
N MET A 949 43.37 26.03 15.09
CA MET A 949 44.73 25.46 15.22
C MET A 949 45.57 25.46 13.92
N GLY A 950 45.08 26.05 12.82
CA GLY A 950 45.91 26.40 11.66
C GLY A 950 46.34 25.23 10.75
N GLY A 951 45.79 24.03 10.95
CA GLY A 951 46.07 22.86 10.14
C GLY A 951 45.15 21.69 10.47
N TYR A 952 45.16 20.65 9.63
CA TYR A 952 44.28 19.48 9.79
C TYR A 952 44.52 18.74 11.12
N PRO A 953 43.46 18.42 11.89
CA PRO A 953 43.58 17.68 13.15
C PRO A 953 44.11 16.26 12.95
N GLN A 954 44.74 15.72 13.98
CA GLN A 954 45.14 14.32 14.04
C GLN A 954 43.95 13.44 14.47
N SER A 955 44.03 12.14 14.20
CA SER A 955 42.98 11.18 14.61
C SER A 955 42.72 11.16 16.13
N SER A 956 43.71 11.54 16.94
CA SER A 956 43.55 11.76 18.39
C SER A 956 42.67 12.96 18.74
N ASP A 957 42.78 14.02 17.96
CA ASP A 957 42.08 15.29 18.18
C ASP A 957 40.61 15.13 17.77
N ILE A 958 40.38 14.45 16.64
CA ILE A 958 39.06 14.02 16.19
C ILE A 958 38.40 13.11 17.24
N ALA A 959 39.10 12.07 17.71
CA ALA A 959 38.56 11.14 18.71
C ALA A 959 38.27 11.81 20.07
N PHE A 960 39.07 12.81 20.48
CA PHE A 960 38.83 13.61 21.67
C PHE A 960 37.60 14.52 21.51
N GLY A 961 37.56 15.33 20.44
CA GLY A 961 36.45 16.25 20.18
C GLY A 961 35.12 15.51 19.98
N LEU A 962 35.14 14.38 19.27
CA LEU A 962 33.95 13.54 19.06
C LEU A 962 33.43 13.00 20.39
N ASN A 963 34.31 12.49 21.27
CA ASN A 963 33.92 12.09 22.63
C ASN A 963 33.36 13.25 23.45
N PHE A 964 33.98 14.43 23.36
CA PHE A 964 33.56 15.62 24.11
C PHE A 964 32.13 16.05 23.73
N LEU A 965 31.83 16.11 22.43
CA LEU A 965 30.49 16.46 21.94
C LEU A 965 29.47 15.33 22.22
N GLN A 966 29.84 14.07 22.03
CA GLN A 966 28.96 12.91 22.35
C GLN A 966 28.64 12.79 23.84
N GLN A 967 29.47 13.34 24.74
CA GLN A 967 29.22 13.42 26.18
C GLN A 967 28.42 14.68 26.59
N GLY A 968 27.93 15.48 25.64
CA GLY A 968 27.10 16.65 25.88
C GLY A 968 27.86 17.97 26.05
N GLY A 969 29.15 18.02 25.72
CA GLY A 969 29.88 19.27 25.54
C GLY A 969 29.40 20.01 24.28
N THR A 970 29.46 21.34 24.28
CA THR A 970 29.00 22.15 23.11
C THR A 970 30.17 22.60 22.21
N PRO A 971 29.92 22.97 20.94
CA PRO A 971 30.93 23.53 20.05
C PRO A 971 31.66 24.74 20.65
N GLU A 972 30.94 25.64 21.34
CA GLU A 972 31.46 26.84 22.01
C GLU A 972 32.41 26.47 23.16
N GLN A 973 32.06 25.44 23.93
CA GLN A 973 32.93 24.91 24.98
C GLN A 973 34.19 24.25 24.38
N LEU A 974 34.07 23.59 23.22
CA LEU A 974 35.21 23.01 22.51
C LEU A 974 36.14 24.09 21.93
N ILE A 975 35.60 25.20 21.41
CA ILE A 975 36.37 26.41 21.04
C ILE A 975 37.17 26.91 22.24
N ALA A 976 36.53 27.04 23.41
CA ALA A 976 37.20 27.47 24.63
C ALA A 976 38.30 26.48 25.10
N VAL A 977 38.08 25.17 24.96
CA VAL A 977 39.11 24.13 25.22
C VAL A 977 40.30 24.27 24.26
N ILE A 978 40.04 24.46 22.96
CA ILE A 978 41.08 24.60 21.93
C ILE A 978 41.92 25.88 22.17
N LEU A 979 41.27 27.03 22.31
CA LEU A 979 41.93 28.32 22.54
C LEU A 979 42.62 28.41 23.91
N GLY A 980 42.12 27.67 24.91
CA GLY A 980 42.76 27.54 26.22
C GLY A 980 43.88 26.50 26.30
N SER A 981 44.17 25.78 25.22
CA SER A 981 45.12 24.65 25.22
C SER A 981 46.60 25.08 25.29
N SER A 982 47.44 24.16 25.79
CA SER A 982 48.90 24.31 25.75
C SER A 982 49.45 24.49 24.34
N ASP A 983 48.83 23.83 23.36
CA ASP A 983 49.30 23.83 21.99
C ASP A 983 48.92 25.12 21.27
N PHE A 984 47.72 25.65 21.51
CA PHE A 984 47.37 26.99 21.01
C PHE A 984 48.32 28.05 21.60
N PHE A 985 48.58 28.02 22.91
CA PHE A 985 49.49 28.97 23.58
C PHE A 985 50.94 28.89 23.06
N ASN A 986 51.53 27.69 23.01
CA ASN A 986 52.95 27.52 22.69
C ASN A 986 53.25 27.54 21.18
N ARG A 987 52.29 27.17 20.33
CA ARG A 987 52.49 26.94 18.89
C ARG A 987 51.77 27.97 18.02
N GLU A 988 50.47 28.15 18.23
CA GLU A 988 49.62 28.90 17.29
C GLU A 988 49.58 30.40 17.58
N ALA A 989 49.44 30.82 18.84
CA ALA A 989 49.34 32.23 19.18
C ALA A 989 50.54 33.08 18.67
N PRO A 990 51.80 32.62 18.76
CA PRO A 990 52.94 33.33 18.15
C PRO A 990 52.91 33.36 16.61
N LEU A 991 52.33 32.36 15.95
CA LEU A 991 52.19 32.33 14.48
C LEU A 991 51.09 33.30 14.01
N ILE A 992 49.97 33.37 14.74
CA ILE A 992 48.82 34.25 14.46
C ILE A 992 49.20 35.73 14.58
N VAL A 993 49.92 36.10 15.65
CA VAL A 993 50.36 37.50 15.87
C VAL A 993 51.55 37.88 14.98
N GLY A 994 52.39 36.92 14.60
CA GLY A 994 53.40 37.07 13.54
C GLY A 994 54.78 36.51 13.91
N GLY A 995 55.46 35.94 12.91
CA GLY A 995 56.72 35.18 13.03
C GLY A 995 57.88 35.93 13.69
N GLY A 996 57.90 35.92 15.02
CA GLY A 996 58.86 36.64 15.86
C GLY A 996 58.33 36.94 17.28
N ALA A 997 57.02 36.81 17.51
CA ALA A 997 56.41 36.90 18.84
C ALA A 997 56.86 35.76 19.79
N THR A 998 56.76 36.01 21.09
CA THR A 998 56.98 35.02 22.15
C THR A 998 55.65 34.43 22.65
N ALA A 999 55.68 33.22 23.19
CA ALA A 999 54.51 32.64 23.86
C ALA A 999 54.32 33.32 25.23
N ASP A 1000 53.47 34.34 25.27
CA ASP A 1000 53.15 35.15 26.44
C ASP A 1000 51.68 35.61 26.45
N ASN A 1001 51.22 36.17 27.57
CA ASN A 1001 49.80 36.50 27.77
C ASN A 1001 49.30 37.65 26.87
N ASP A 1002 50.16 38.59 26.46
CA ASP A 1002 49.81 39.66 25.50
C ASP A 1002 49.57 39.05 24.10
N THR A 1003 50.47 38.16 23.68
CA THR A 1003 50.36 37.40 22.42
C THR A 1003 49.14 36.47 22.41
N LEU A 1004 48.85 35.78 23.52
CA LEU A 1004 47.68 34.90 23.67
C LEU A 1004 46.37 35.67 23.46
N ILE A 1005 46.19 36.80 24.15
CA ILE A 1005 44.95 37.58 24.08
C ILE A 1005 44.74 38.18 22.68
N ARG A 1006 45.80 38.64 22.01
CA ARG A 1006 45.70 39.08 20.60
C ARG A 1006 45.30 37.93 19.68
N ALA A 1007 45.92 36.76 19.81
CA ALA A 1007 45.59 35.60 18.99
C ALA A 1007 44.15 35.11 19.18
N MET A 1008 43.64 35.10 20.41
CA MET A 1008 42.22 34.82 20.70
C MET A 1008 41.30 35.81 20.00
N TYR A 1009 41.55 37.12 20.15
CA TYR A 1009 40.71 38.14 19.52
C TYR A 1009 40.78 38.09 17.98
N GLN A 1010 41.95 37.85 17.38
CA GLN A 1010 42.10 37.72 15.93
C GLN A 1010 41.44 36.47 15.33
N ARG A 1011 41.24 35.40 16.13
CA ARG A 1011 40.53 34.19 15.70
C ARG A 1011 39.02 34.24 15.94
N LEU A 1012 38.55 35.02 16.92
CA LEU A 1012 37.12 35.15 17.25
C LEU A 1012 36.46 36.35 16.55
N PHE A 1013 37.12 37.51 16.49
CA PHE A 1013 36.53 38.75 15.96
C PHE A 1013 37.24 39.16 14.67
N PHE A 1014 36.78 38.63 13.53
CA PHE A 1014 37.37 38.95 12.23
C PHE A 1014 37.27 40.46 11.94
N GLY A 1015 38.32 41.06 11.38
CA GLY A 1015 38.41 42.51 11.16
C GLY A 1015 38.57 43.38 12.42
N TYR A 1016 38.30 42.88 13.63
CA TYR A 1016 38.39 43.67 14.85
C TYR A 1016 39.83 43.86 15.33
N THR A 1017 40.24 45.12 15.53
CA THR A 1017 41.57 45.45 16.06
C THR A 1017 41.49 45.80 17.55
N ILE A 1018 41.81 44.85 18.41
CA ILE A 1018 41.83 45.03 19.87
C ILE A 1018 42.78 46.17 20.30
N THR A 1019 42.31 47.03 21.21
CA THR A 1019 43.12 48.12 21.76
C THR A 1019 44.06 47.64 22.86
N GLN A 1020 45.17 48.35 23.08
CA GLN A 1020 46.09 48.04 24.19
C GLN A 1020 45.42 48.13 25.57
N GLY A 1021 44.33 48.90 25.72
CA GLY A 1021 43.58 48.97 26.98
C GLY A 1021 42.90 47.65 27.33
N GLU A 1022 42.32 46.97 26.32
CA GLU A 1022 41.64 45.68 26.48
C GLU A 1022 42.65 44.54 26.65
N VAL A 1023 43.76 44.55 25.90
CA VAL A 1023 44.85 43.58 26.11
C VAL A 1023 45.38 43.70 27.54
N ASN A 1024 45.67 44.92 28.00
CA ASN A 1024 46.11 45.16 29.37
C ASN A 1024 45.07 44.70 30.41
N TYR A 1025 43.77 44.86 30.15
CA TYR A 1025 42.73 44.37 31.06
C TYR A 1025 42.82 42.86 31.26
N TRP A 1026 42.83 42.08 30.17
CA TRP A 1026 42.87 40.62 30.24
C TRP A 1026 44.19 40.07 30.77
N VAL A 1027 45.33 40.63 30.34
CA VAL A 1027 46.67 40.21 30.83
C VAL A 1027 46.78 40.39 32.35
N ASN A 1028 46.29 41.50 32.91
CA ASN A 1028 46.31 41.71 34.36
C ASN A 1028 45.44 40.69 35.14
N GLN A 1029 44.40 40.10 34.54
CA GLN A 1029 43.59 39.05 35.18
C GLN A 1029 44.29 37.67 35.08
N LEU A 1030 44.88 37.35 33.93
CA LEU A 1030 45.71 36.14 33.75
C LEU A 1030 46.91 36.13 34.69
N ASP A 1031 47.68 37.21 34.74
CA ASP A 1031 48.87 37.34 35.59
C ASP A 1031 48.53 37.31 37.10
N ALA A 1032 47.32 37.75 37.48
CA ALA A 1032 46.81 37.66 38.84
C ALA A 1032 46.21 36.27 39.18
N GLY A 1033 46.05 35.39 38.19
CA GLY A 1033 45.41 34.07 38.37
C GLY A 1033 43.92 34.13 38.72
N THR A 1034 43.25 35.26 38.45
CA THR A 1034 41.82 35.46 38.75
C THR A 1034 40.90 34.80 37.72
N ILE A 1035 41.43 34.47 36.54
CA ILE A 1035 40.73 33.82 35.43
C ILE A 1035 41.70 32.97 34.60
N THR A 1036 41.22 31.89 33.98
CA THR A 1036 42.02 31.06 33.06
C THR A 1036 41.86 31.49 31.60
N ALA A 1037 42.80 31.09 30.73
CA ALA A 1037 42.73 31.30 29.28
C ALA A 1037 41.43 30.74 28.68
N GLN A 1038 41.03 29.53 29.08
CA GLN A 1038 39.76 28.90 28.67
C GLN A 1038 38.53 29.71 29.13
N GLN A 1039 38.55 30.26 30.33
CA GLN A 1039 37.45 31.11 30.83
C GLN A 1039 37.36 32.44 30.06
N ILE A 1040 38.48 33.04 29.68
CA ILE A 1040 38.48 34.23 28.80
C ILE A 1040 37.90 33.85 27.42
N ALA A 1041 38.37 32.77 26.80
CA ALA A 1041 37.86 32.32 25.50
C ALA A 1041 36.33 32.10 25.51
N ASN A 1042 35.80 31.44 26.55
CA ASN A 1042 34.36 31.24 26.73
C ASN A 1042 33.58 32.55 26.92
N ILE A 1043 34.16 33.57 27.58
CA ILE A 1043 33.52 34.89 27.70
C ILE A 1043 33.45 35.58 26.33
N LEU A 1044 34.53 35.51 25.54
CA LEU A 1044 34.61 36.15 24.23
C LEU A 1044 33.64 35.51 23.20
N ASP A 1045 33.65 34.18 23.09
CA ASP A 1045 32.80 33.39 22.18
C ASP A 1045 31.30 33.47 22.52
N THR A 1046 30.92 33.92 23.71
CA THR A 1046 29.52 34.14 24.11
C THR A 1046 29.06 35.60 24.02
N THR A 1047 29.92 36.55 23.62
CA THR A 1047 29.55 37.97 23.55
C THR A 1047 28.53 38.31 22.46
N GLY A 1048 27.68 39.31 22.73
CA GLY A 1048 26.79 39.90 21.71
C GLY A 1048 27.55 40.61 20.57
N LEU A 1049 28.80 41.01 20.78
CA LEU A 1049 29.67 41.54 19.73
C LEU A 1049 30.00 40.47 18.68
N TYR A 1050 30.21 39.23 19.10
CA TYR A 1050 30.50 38.10 18.20
C TYR A 1050 29.22 37.53 17.56
N ARG A 1051 28.14 37.38 18.35
CA ARG A 1051 26.87 36.82 17.87
C ARG A 1051 26.04 37.77 17.00
N PHE A 1052 26.12 39.08 17.21
CA PHE A 1052 25.27 40.09 16.56
C PHE A 1052 26.01 41.36 16.11
N GLY A 1053 27.35 41.31 16.02
CA GLY A 1053 28.19 42.41 15.53
C GLY A 1053 28.23 43.69 16.40
N THR A 1054 27.48 43.78 17.51
CA THR A 1054 27.24 45.08 18.19
C THR A 1054 27.18 45.01 19.71
N THR A 1055 27.37 46.16 20.36
CA THR A 1055 27.31 46.33 21.83
C THR A 1055 25.99 46.95 22.30
N GLY A 1056 24.84 46.50 21.78
CA GLY A 1056 23.55 46.66 22.45
C GLY A 1056 22.62 47.82 22.03
N THR A 1057 22.68 48.33 20.80
CA THR A 1057 21.61 49.18 20.23
C THR A 1057 21.30 48.82 18.76
N PRO A 1058 20.02 48.62 18.37
CA PRO A 1058 19.66 48.01 17.08
C PRO A 1058 19.49 49.05 15.95
N ILE A 1059 20.59 49.51 15.34
CA ILE A 1059 20.55 50.19 14.03
C ILE A 1059 21.79 49.84 13.20
N VAL A 1060 21.56 49.40 11.95
CA VAL A 1060 22.54 48.94 10.94
C VAL A 1060 23.21 47.60 11.29
N PRO A 1061 23.05 46.55 10.46
CA PRO A 1061 23.85 45.34 10.60
C PRO A 1061 25.30 45.62 10.19
N LEU A 1062 26.25 45.13 10.98
CA LEU A 1062 27.55 44.77 10.45
C LEU A 1062 27.41 43.35 9.90
N PHE A 1063 27.67 43.20 8.60
CA PHE A 1063 27.88 41.90 7.97
C PHE A 1063 29.02 41.16 8.70
N ASP A 1064 29.05 39.84 8.59
CA ASP A 1064 29.98 38.94 9.30
C ASP A 1064 29.67 38.84 10.82
N SER A 1065 28.47 38.34 11.15
CA SER A 1065 28.04 38.05 12.54
C SER A 1065 27.47 36.64 12.64
N ARG A 1066 27.72 35.90 13.72
CA ARG A 1066 27.48 34.45 13.75
C ARG A 1066 26.02 34.03 13.49
N VAL A 1067 25.03 34.90 13.75
CA VAL A 1067 23.63 34.67 13.32
C VAL A 1067 23.45 34.90 11.82
N ASP A 1068 23.94 36.02 11.26
CA ASP A 1068 23.86 36.29 9.82
C ASP A 1068 24.64 35.26 9.00
N ASP A 1069 25.82 34.85 9.45
CA ASP A 1069 26.64 33.80 8.82
C ASP A 1069 25.85 32.49 8.68
N THR A 1070 25.15 32.09 9.75
CA THR A 1070 24.31 30.88 9.76
C THR A 1070 23.11 31.01 8.81
N TYR A 1071 22.50 32.20 8.72
CA TYR A 1071 21.43 32.45 7.75
C TYR A 1071 21.96 32.44 6.30
N VAL A 1072 23.15 32.97 6.03
CA VAL A 1072 23.76 32.90 4.69
C VAL A 1072 24.11 31.47 4.31
N GLU A 1073 24.67 30.68 5.23
CA GLU A 1073 25.02 29.27 5.04
C GLU A 1073 23.78 28.40 4.74
N TYR A 1074 22.77 28.42 5.62
CA TYR A 1074 21.62 27.52 5.56
C TYR A 1074 20.39 28.06 4.79
N MET A 1075 20.28 29.38 4.56
CA MET A 1075 19.14 29.98 3.81
C MET A 1075 19.55 30.74 2.54
N GLY A 1076 20.85 30.96 2.27
CA GLY A 1076 21.30 31.75 1.12
C GLY A 1076 20.88 33.22 1.15
N ARG A 1077 20.58 33.76 2.34
CA ARG A 1077 20.18 35.15 2.58
C ARG A 1077 20.65 35.63 3.96
N TYR A 1078 20.81 36.95 4.14
CA TYR A 1078 20.99 37.54 5.47
C TYR A 1078 19.71 37.46 6.32
N ALA A 1079 19.85 37.62 7.64
CA ALA A 1079 18.71 37.62 8.55
C ALA A 1079 17.95 38.95 8.50
N GLY A 1080 16.62 38.89 8.46
CA GLY A 1080 15.76 40.06 8.57
C GLY A 1080 15.80 40.67 9.96
N GLN A 1081 15.55 41.97 10.09
CA GLN A 1081 15.60 42.68 11.38
C GLN A 1081 14.68 42.06 12.45
N SER A 1082 13.56 41.44 12.05
CA SER A 1082 12.66 40.69 12.93
C SER A 1082 13.28 39.39 13.47
N GLU A 1083 14.09 38.71 12.66
CA GLU A 1083 14.78 37.47 13.00
C GLU A 1083 15.97 37.77 13.93
N ILE A 1084 16.77 38.79 13.62
CA ILE A 1084 17.80 39.34 14.51
C ILE A 1084 17.21 39.72 15.88
N ASN A 1085 16.07 40.42 15.89
CA ASN A 1085 15.40 40.79 17.14
C ASN A 1085 14.91 39.57 17.95
N TYR A 1086 14.46 38.51 17.27
CA TYR A 1086 14.09 37.25 17.92
C TYR A 1086 15.32 36.59 18.56
N TRP A 1087 16.41 36.39 17.81
CA TRP A 1087 17.61 35.74 18.31
C TRP A 1087 18.27 36.51 19.45
N VAL A 1088 18.33 37.85 19.37
CA VAL A 1088 18.77 38.70 20.49
C VAL A 1088 17.96 38.43 21.76
N SER A 1089 16.65 38.16 21.66
CA SER A 1089 15.82 37.81 22.84
C SER A 1089 16.14 36.43 23.42
N VAL A 1090 16.41 35.43 22.57
CA VAL A 1090 16.76 34.05 22.97
C VAL A 1090 18.08 34.03 23.75
N TYR A 1091 19.14 34.58 23.17
CA TYR A 1091 20.46 34.62 23.82
C TYR A 1091 20.50 35.57 25.04
N SER A 1092 19.63 36.58 25.11
CA SER A 1092 19.48 37.41 26.32
C SER A 1092 18.80 36.65 27.47
N ALA A 1093 17.93 35.68 27.17
CA ALA A 1093 17.31 34.81 28.16
C ALA A 1093 18.23 33.65 28.58
N ASN A 1094 19.06 33.14 27.67
CA ASN A 1094 20.10 32.15 27.96
C ASN A 1094 21.43 32.50 27.24
N PRO A 1095 22.40 33.12 27.92
CA PRO A 1095 23.72 33.42 27.35
C PRO A 1095 24.51 32.19 26.88
N ASN A 1096 24.19 31.00 27.43
CA ASN A 1096 24.78 29.72 27.08
C ASN A 1096 23.89 28.89 26.14
N TYR A 1097 23.00 29.53 25.36
CA TYR A 1097 22.26 28.85 24.30
C TYR A 1097 23.26 28.31 23.25
N PRO A 1098 23.21 27.02 22.85
CA PRO A 1098 24.12 26.46 21.86
C PRO A 1098 23.77 26.93 20.45
N ASP A 1099 24.77 27.20 19.60
CA ASP A 1099 24.47 27.71 18.25
C ASP A 1099 24.01 26.57 17.30
N VAL A 1100 24.21 25.30 17.68
CA VAL A 1100 23.53 24.17 17.03
C VAL A 1100 22.00 24.20 17.20
N ASP A 1101 21.47 24.89 18.21
CA ASP A 1101 20.03 25.06 18.39
C ASP A 1101 19.46 26.22 17.54
N LEU A 1102 20.29 27.18 17.16
CA LEU A 1102 20.01 28.15 16.08
C LEU A 1102 19.90 27.44 14.73
N ILE A 1103 20.88 26.59 14.38
CA ILE A 1103 20.87 25.79 13.14
C ILE A 1103 19.61 24.92 13.07
N LYS A 1104 19.25 24.22 14.15
CA LYS A 1104 18.03 23.40 14.22
C LYS A 1104 16.74 24.18 13.90
N ALA A 1105 16.64 25.42 14.36
CA ALA A 1105 15.45 26.25 14.16
C ALA A 1105 15.34 26.76 12.71
N ILE A 1106 16.49 27.02 12.06
CA ILE A 1106 16.56 27.42 10.65
C ILE A 1106 16.21 26.23 9.74
N MET A 1107 16.88 25.08 9.92
CA MET A 1107 16.68 23.89 9.08
C MET A 1107 15.29 23.25 9.26
N ASN A 1108 14.63 23.43 10.42
CA ASN A 1108 13.25 22.97 10.63
C ASN A 1108 12.18 24.01 10.21
N SER A 1109 12.59 25.15 9.64
CA SER A 1109 11.64 26.18 9.20
C SER A 1109 10.84 25.74 7.97
N GLU A 1110 9.63 26.26 7.84
CA GLU A 1110 8.78 26.03 6.67
C GLU A 1110 9.40 26.62 5.38
N GLU A 1111 10.17 27.70 5.52
CA GLU A 1111 10.93 28.33 4.42
C GLU A 1111 12.08 27.45 3.92
N TYR A 1112 12.71 26.67 4.80
CA TYR A 1112 13.74 25.69 4.42
C TYR A 1112 13.10 24.46 3.76
N PHE A 1113 12.03 23.90 4.36
CA PHE A 1113 11.34 22.70 3.84
C PHE A 1113 10.68 22.93 2.47
N GLN A 1114 10.08 24.10 2.22
CA GLN A 1114 9.46 24.41 0.92
C GLN A 1114 10.48 24.84 -0.16
N GLY A 1115 11.78 24.73 0.13
CA GLY A 1115 12.88 25.00 -0.80
C GLY A 1115 13.46 26.40 -0.68
N ARG A 1116 14.79 26.50 -0.69
CA ARG A 1116 15.54 27.77 -0.72
C ARG A 1116 15.00 28.66 -1.86
N PRO A 1117 14.57 29.92 -1.58
CA PRO A 1117 14.17 30.83 -2.66
C PRO A 1117 15.38 31.09 -3.57
N PRO A 1118 15.23 31.06 -4.92
CA PRO A 1118 16.36 31.18 -5.83
C PRO A 1118 16.91 32.62 -5.85
N THR A 1119 17.82 32.91 -4.92
CA THR A 1119 18.56 34.17 -4.85
C THR A 1119 19.66 34.18 -5.90
N THR A 1120 19.71 35.26 -6.68
CA THR A 1120 20.77 35.49 -7.67
C THR A 1120 22.10 35.77 -6.99
N GLU A 1121 23.16 35.16 -7.54
CA GLU A 1121 24.57 35.27 -7.10
C GLU A 1121 24.89 34.59 -5.76
N LEU A 1122 25.47 33.39 -5.85
CA LEU A 1122 26.29 32.81 -4.78
C LEU A 1122 27.48 33.76 -4.51
N ILE A 1123 27.42 34.50 -3.41
CA ILE A 1123 28.61 35.17 -2.85
C ILE A 1123 29.48 34.05 -2.24
N PRO A 1124 30.74 33.89 -2.68
CA PRO A 1124 31.60 32.85 -2.13
C PRO A 1124 31.92 33.15 -0.65
N PRO A 1125 32.05 32.13 0.21
CA PRO A 1125 32.35 32.33 1.62
C PRO A 1125 33.71 33.03 1.81
N PRO A 1126 33.86 33.92 2.81
CA PRO A 1126 35.16 34.49 3.18
C PRO A 1126 36.17 33.40 3.58
N VAL A 1127 37.42 33.55 3.12
CA VAL A 1127 38.54 32.62 3.33
C VAL A 1127 39.51 33.16 4.38
#